data_AF-A0A4V1S7L6-F1
#
_entry.id   AF-A0A4V1S7L6-F1
#
_cell.length_a   1.000
_cell.length_b   1.000
_cell.length_c   1.000
_cell.angle_alpha   90.00
_cell.angle_beta   90.00
_cell.angle_gamma   90.00
#
_symmetry.space_group_name_H-M   'P 1'
#
loop_
_entity.id
_entity.type
_entity.pdbx_description
1 polymer ?
#
loop_
_entity_poly.entity_id
_entity_poly.type
_entity_poly.pdbx_seq_one_letter_code
_entity_poly.pdbx_strand_id
1 'polypeptide(L)'
;MCGSRVKLSPFYYLEHFEEILSFLQQNCSALMGPMEVAFQREFQALTQEARALLVRVSNRRGTHARVSGLKYAEIKDIPAALALLQGRGFVREAMAADSDEIWGALTRIEVAALLKPLKGLSSKTKPELLEMARRTGKAAVLPDTIIGDFVFHAQAETVAFLLFLYFGKDRRNLQTLALRDLGIVRARVNQSEFEMRYKTREAAVHDFFHARLSGEISIADQAGLSRLADALPSWPSCPDPAAILVRDREICRLGARLEQAGRWDEALRVYGQAAGHPSRERICRILHSRNELDQVKELLERIISQPSTDEELLFAEDFHARKFGGRKLSRLTHMLRSAPVISLDEAFSDSAEHAVKDYLTRQGERAYRTENHLWTALFGLLFWDLLQGENGETKHNQFEYRPTQLTDGTFFSKNEAAIEQQLSKLLDGTALGCLETTYQAHERAPNGVFSWRRGTLDLIRELILHGSPAGIAAVLRRMAKNPMSDSGFPDLMVVGPSGLRFVEVKAEGDQIRRNQLLQIQVMEKEGFAVEIVRVQWIADPDQAYVVVDVETTGGRAAHHRVTEIGAVKVVEGKVVDTFSTLLNPERTIPRNITRLTGISDEMVKNAPKFSEISGSFREFVGDAVFVAHNASFDHGFIRDEYRRMGENFRRPTLCTVVTMRRFFPGLSSYSLASLTTHFSIPLETHHRALCDAKATAGLLQLINGKRMRGKSNASD
;
A
#
# COMPACT_ATOMS: atom_id res chain seq x y z
N MET A 1 -13.11 -18.50 -19.91
CA MET A 1 -12.57 -18.24 -21.26
C MET A 1 -11.09 -17.87 -21.12
N CYS A 2 -10.19 -18.63 -21.74
CA CYS A 2 -8.76 -18.30 -21.75
C CYS A 2 -8.57 -17.15 -22.75
N GLY A 3 -8.46 -15.92 -22.26
CA GLY A 3 -8.32 -14.73 -23.10
C GLY A 3 -7.07 -14.83 -23.98
N SER A 4 -7.22 -14.56 -25.28
CA SER A 4 -6.12 -14.39 -26.21
C SER A 4 -5.07 -13.46 -25.62
N ARG A 5 -3.82 -13.93 -25.49
CA ARG A 5 -2.71 -13.07 -25.04
C ARG A 5 -2.59 -11.90 -26.02
N VAL A 6 -2.91 -10.69 -25.56
CA VAL A 6 -2.69 -9.46 -26.33
C VAL A 6 -1.20 -9.40 -26.66
N LYS A 7 -0.88 -9.36 -27.97
CA LYS A 7 0.49 -9.24 -28.46
C LYS A 7 0.72 -7.79 -28.86
N LEU A 8 1.61 -7.11 -28.14
CA LEU A 8 1.97 -5.72 -28.42
C LEU A 8 2.82 -5.62 -29.70
N SER A 9 2.72 -4.48 -30.39
CA SER A 9 3.62 -4.08 -31.48
C SER A 9 5.09 -4.16 -31.01
N PRO A 10 6.06 -4.56 -31.84
CA PRO A 10 7.48 -4.46 -31.50
C PRO A 10 7.90 -3.04 -31.11
N PHE A 11 7.20 -2.01 -31.60
CA PHE A 11 7.45 -0.60 -31.35
C PHE A 11 6.43 0.04 -30.38
N TYR A 12 5.68 -0.75 -29.60
CA TYR A 12 4.62 -0.22 -28.72
C TYR A 12 5.08 0.95 -27.84
N TYR A 13 6.32 0.92 -27.35
CA TYR A 13 6.88 1.97 -26.49
C TYR A 13 7.16 3.27 -27.26
N LEU A 14 7.50 3.18 -28.55
CA LEU A 14 7.65 4.35 -29.41
C LEU A 14 6.27 4.95 -29.71
N GLU A 15 5.30 4.11 -30.05
CA GLU A 15 3.90 4.50 -30.29
C GLU A 15 3.33 5.23 -29.05
N HIS A 16 3.58 4.71 -27.85
CA HIS A 16 3.21 5.35 -26.58
C HIS A 16 3.88 6.71 -26.37
N PHE A 17 5.14 6.85 -26.75
CA PHE A 17 5.85 8.12 -26.62
C PHE A 17 5.31 9.15 -27.61
N GLU A 18 5.03 8.74 -28.85
CA GLU A 18 4.42 9.57 -29.89
C GLU A 18 2.99 9.99 -29.53
N GLU A 19 2.20 9.09 -28.94
CA GLU A 19 0.88 9.37 -28.37
C GLU A 19 0.96 10.54 -27.38
N ILE A 20 1.93 10.50 -26.46
CA ILE A 20 2.14 11.56 -25.46
C ILE A 20 2.60 12.87 -26.13
N LEU A 21 3.57 12.82 -27.05
CA LEU A 21 4.05 14.03 -27.72
C LEU A 21 2.94 14.71 -28.52
N SER A 22 2.11 13.94 -29.22
CA SER A 22 0.98 14.47 -29.97
C SER A 22 -0.03 15.15 -29.03
N PHE A 23 -0.34 14.51 -27.90
CA PHE A 23 -1.20 15.10 -26.87
C PHE A 23 -0.64 16.43 -26.36
N LEU A 24 0.66 16.49 -26.03
CA LEU A 24 1.30 17.71 -25.52
C LEU A 24 1.35 18.83 -26.56
N GLN A 25 1.58 18.48 -27.83
CA GLN A 25 1.58 19.45 -28.93
C GLN A 25 0.19 20.08 -29.13
N GLN A 26 -0.86 19.28 -29.05
CA GLN A 26 -2.24 19.75 -29.24
C GLN A 26 -2.75 20.55 -28.04
N ASN A 27 -2.47 20.08 -26.82
CA ASN A 27 -3.13 20.58 -25.62
C ASN A 27 -2.23 21.45 -24.75
N CYS A 28 -0.90 21.29 -24.79
CA CYS A 28 0.04 21.92 -23.84
C CYS A 28 1.10 22.80 -24.52
N SER A 29 0.88 23.23 -25.76
CA SER A 29 1.85 24.02 -26.53
C SER A 29 2.28 25.31 -25.83
N ALA A 30 1.38 26.00 -25.14
CA ALA A 30 1.66 27.19 -24.35
C ALA A 30 2.57 26.95 -23.13
N LEU A 31 2.67 25.69 -22.67
CA LEU A 31 3.53 25.31 -21.54
C LEU A 31 4.94 24.94 -21.98
N MET A 32 5.17 24.73 -23.28
CA MET A 32 6.45 24.32 -23.85
C MET A 32 7.34 25.52 -24.17
N GLY A 33 8.62 25.41 -23.83
CA GLY A 33 9.64 26.41 -24.11
C GLY A 33 10.47 26.03 -25.34
N PRO A 34 11.49 26.84 -25.67
CA PRO A 34 12.31 26.62 -26.86
C PRO A 34 12.95 25.23 -26.92
N MET A 35 13.38 24.67 -25.77
CA MET A 35 14.00 23.35 -25.70
C MET A 35 13.01 22.22 -26.02
N GLU A 36 11.80 22.25 -25.44
CA GLU A 36 10.77 21.23 -25.68
C GLU A 36 10.26 21.27 -27.12
N VAL A 37 10.07 22.47 -27.67
CA VAL A 37 9.65 22.65 -29.07
C VAL A 37 10.74 22.17 -30.03
N ALA A 38 11.99 22.51 -29.77
CA ALA A 38 13.12 22.02 -30.56
C ALA A 38 13.25 20.49 -30.48
N PHE A 39 13.11 19.91 -29.28
CA PHE A 39 13.12 18.45 -29.09
C PHE A 39 12.07 17.77 -29.98
N GLN A 40 10.82 18.24 -29.98
CA GLN A 40 9.75 17.61 -30.76
C GLN A 40 10.03 17.68 -32.27
N ARG A 41 10.46 18.84 -32.76
CA ARG A 41 10.79 19.04 -34.17
C ARG A 41 11.94 18.13 -34.61
N GLU A 42 13.04 18.12 -33.86
CA GLU A 42 14.19 17.29 -34.19
C GLU A 42 13.88 15.79 -34.04
N PHE A 43 13.05 15.43 -33.06
CA PHE A 43 12.64 14.04 -32.84
C PHE A 43 11.84 13.52 -34.04
N GLN A 44 10.90 14.31 -34.57
CA GLN A 44 10.13 13.95 -35.76
C GLN A 44 10.99 13.83 -37.03
N ALA A 45 12.13 14.52 -37.09
CA ALA A 45 13.06 14.44 -38.21
C ALA A 45 13.96 13.19 -38.20
N LEU A 46 13.96 12.41 -37.11
CA LEU A 46 14.72 11.16 -36.99
C LEU A 46 14.04 10.00 -37.73
N THR A 47 14.84 9.00 -38.11
CA THR A 47 14.32 7.71 -38.60
C THR A 47 13.56 6.97 -37.49
N GLN A 48 12.63 6.08 -37.84
CA GLN A 48 11.87 5.27 -36.87
C GLN A 48 12.80 4.48 -35.93
N GLU A 49 13.88 3.90 -36.47
CA GLU A 49 14.87 3.15 -35.68
C GLU A 49 15.62 4.04 -34.68
N ALA A 50 16.01 5.27 -35.06
CA ALA A 50 16.65 6.22 -34.15
C ALA A 50 15.69 6.73 -33.06
N ARG A 51 14.44 7.02 -33.42
CA ARG A 51 13.39 7.38 -32.43
C ARG A 51 13.15 6.23 -31.45
N ALA A 52 13.03 5.00 -31.95
CA ALA A 52 12.88 3.82 -31.14
C ALA A 52 14.07 3.62 -30.18
N LEU A 53 15.30 3.79 -30.67
CA LEU A 53 16.50 3.67 -29.84
C LEU A 53 16.54 4.74 -28.75
N LEU A 54 16.20 5.99 -29.07
CA LEU A 54 16.14 7.07 -28.09
C LEU A 54 15.15 6.75 -26.97
N VAL A 55 13.91 6.36 -27.32
CA VAL A 55 12.89 6.02 -26.32
C VAL A 55 13.30 4.80 -25.49
N ARG A 56 14.01 3.82 -26.07
CA ARG A 56 14.60 2.70 -25.31
C ARG A 56 15.64 3.20 -24.30
N VAL A 57 16.49 4.14 -24.67
CA VAL A 57 17.47 4.76 -23.76
C VAL A 57 16.76 5.56 -22.66
N SER A 58 15.75 6.38 -23.00
CA SER A 58 14.99 7.17 -22.03
C SER A 58 14.21 6.32 -21.02
N ASN A 59 13.69 5.16 -21.45
CA ASN A 59 12.94 4.24 -20.58
C ASN A 59 13.83 3.40 -19.64
N ARG A 60 15.16 3.43 -19.80
CA ARG A 60 16.09 2.76 -18.88
C ARG A 60 16.21 3.52 -17.56
N ARG A 61 16.69 2.84 -16.53
CA ARG A 61 16.92 3.44 -15.21
C ARG A 61 18.20 4.29 -15.27
N GLY A 62 18.05 5.62 -15.21
CA GLY A 62 19.15 6.58 -15.27
C GLY A 62 19.05 7.49 -16.49
N THR A 63 20.13 8.21 -16.80
CA THR A 63 20.27 9.08 -18.00
C THR A 63 21.32 8.54 -18.97
N HIS A 64 21.84 7.33 -18.73
CA HIS A 64 22.90 6.71 -19.51
C HIS A 64 22.52 5.30 -19.95
N ALA A 65 23.17 4.82 -21.01
CA ALA A 65 23.06 3.45 -21.47
C ALA A 65 24.42 2.89 -21.87
N ARG A 66 24.62 1.61 -21.57
CA ARG A 66 25.78 0.86 -22.02
C ARG A 66 25.60 0.44 -23.48
N VAL A 67 26.50 0.86 -24.36
CA VAL A 67 26.44 0.64 -25.82
C VAL A 67 26.42 -0.85 -26.14
N SER A 68 27.33 -1.63 -25.54
CA SER A 68 27.38 -3.09 -25.70
C SER A 68 26.11 -3.83 -25.21
N GLY A 69 25.31 -3.16 -24.37
CA GLY A 69 24.04 -3.65 -23.85
C GLY A 69 22.80 -3.22 -24.65
N LEU A 70 22.95 -2.46 -25.74
CA LEU A 70 21.87 -2.10 -26.64
C LEU A 70 21.67 -3.24 -27.65
N LYS A 71 20.67 -4.10 -27.43
CA LYS A 71 20.34 -5.23 -28.30
C LYS A 71 18.82 -5.33 -28.44
N TYR A 72 18.32 -5.01 -29.63
CA TYR A 72 16.87 -4.93 -29.94
C TYR A 72 16.63 -5.56 -31.31
N ALA A 73 15.71 -6.51 -31.41
CA ALA A 73 15.47 -7.24 -32.67
C ALA A 73 14.79 -6.34 -33.72
N GLU A 74 14.06 -5.33 -33.25
CA GLU A 74 13.32 -4.36 -34.04
C GLU A 74 14.19 -3.21 -34.59
N ILE A 75 15.43 -3.05 -34.09
CA ILE A 75 16.38 -2.00 -34.53
C ILE A 75 17.53 -2.68 -35.26
N LYS A 76 17.61 -2.54 -36.57
CA LYS A 76 18.52 -3.31 -37.42
C LYS A 76 19.96 -2.81 -37.32
N ASP A 77 20.13 -1.49 -37.29
CA ASP A 77 21.45 -0.84 -37.25
C ASP A 77 21.56 0.13 -36.06
N ILE A 78 21.86 -0.44 -34.90
CA ILE A 78 22.07 0.33 -33.66
C ILE A 78 23.23 1.34 -33.79
N PRO A 79 24.41 0.99 -34.35
CA PRO A 79 25.48 1.95 -34.60
C PRO A 79 25.04 3.16 -35.43
N ALA A 80 24.36 2.95 -36.57
CA ALA A 80 23.89 4.06 -37.41
C ALA A 80 22.83 4.91 -36.71
N ALA A 81 21.89 4.27 -36.00
CA ALA A 81 20.89 4.98 -35.19
C ALA A 81 21.54 5.82 -34.08
N LEU A 82 22.55 5.29 -33.40
CA LEU A 82 23.28 5.99 -32.34
C LEU A 82 24.08 7.18 -32.90
N ALA A 83 24.77 7.00 -34.03
CA ALA A 83 25.49 8.07 -34.72
C ALA A 83 24.56 9.22 -35.15
N LEU A 84 23.35 8.89 -35.64
CA LEU A 84 22.34 9.89 -35.97
C LEU A 84 21.86 10.65 -34.73
N LEU A 85 21.60 9.94 -33.61
CA LEU A 85 21.22 10.57 -32.35
C LEU A 85 22.32 11.48 -31.80
N GLN A 86 23.59 11.10 -31.94
CA GLN A 86 24.74 11.91 -31.57
C GLN A 86 24.85 13.17 -32.46
N GLY A 87 24.77 13.01 -33.78
CA GLY A 87 24.83 14.13 -34.73
C GLY A 87 23.69 15.13 -34.57
N ARG A 88 22.55 14.70 -34.01
CA ARG A 88 21.39 15.56 -33.68
C ARG A 88 21.36 16.03 -32.22
N GLY A 89 22.35 15.67 -31.40
CA GLY A 89 22.47 16.14 -30.02
C GLY A 89 21.48 15.53 -29.02
N PHE A 90 20.82 14.41 -29.37
CA PHE A 90 19.96 13.68 -28.43
C PHE A 90 20.78 12.85 -27.44
N VAL A 91 21.91 12.34 -27.90
CA VAL A 91 22.83 11.50 -27.16
C VAL A 91 24.23 12.12 -27.26
N ARG A 92 25.00 12.04 -26.18
CA ARG A 92 26.43 12.39 -26.17
C ARG A 92 27.27 11.21 -25.72
N GLU A 93 28.53 11.23 -26.09
CA GLU A 93 29.53 10.32 -25.54
C GLU A 93 29.73 10.59 -24.04
N ALA A 94 30.07 9.54 -23.31
CA ALA A 94 30.47 9.66 -21.92
C ALA A 94 31.83 10.36 -21.81
N MET A 95 31.99 11.14 -20.75
CA MET A 95 33.21 11.89 -20.44
C MET A 95 33.74 11.47 -19.08
N ALA A 96 34.99 11.82 -18.76
CA ALA A 96 35.57 11.54 -17.45
C ALA A 96 34.75 12.12 -16.27
N ALA A 97 34.06 13.24 -16.50
CA ALA A 97 33.17 13.87 -15.52
C ALA A 97 31.95 12.99 -15.14
N ASP A 98 31.56 12.04 -15.99
CA ASP A 98 30.42 11.14 -15.75
C ASP A 98 30.79 9.89 -14.93
N SER A 99 32.01 9.86 -14.37
CA SER A 99 32.55 8.65 -13.75
C SER A 99 31.68 8.14 -12.60
N ASP A 100 31.11 9.04 -11.79
CA ASP A 100 30.28 8.66 -10.65
C ASP A 100 29.00 7.92 -11.08
N GLU A 101 28.32 8.39 -12.12
CA GLU A 101 27.16 7.70 -12.71
C GLU A 101 27.56 6.34 -13.29
N ILE A 102 28.69 6.28 -14.00
CA ILE A 102 29.18 5.04 -14.61
C ILE A 102 29.53 4.00 -13.54
N TRP A 103 30.24 4.39 -12.47
CA TRP A 103 30.47 3.53 -11.30
C TRP A 103 29.17 3.00 -10.71
N GLY A 104 28.15 3.86 -10.62
CA GLY A 104 26.80 3.49 -10.22
C GLY A 104 26.14 2.46 -11.14
N ALA A 105 26.47 2.46 -12.42
CA ALA A 105 25.94 1.56 -13.44
C ALA A 105 26.61 0.17 -13.47
N LEU A 106 27.89 0.09 -13.12
CA LEU A 106 28.67 -1.15 -13.16
C LEU A 106 28.14 -2.24 -12.24
N THR A 107 28.31 -3.51 -12.62
CA THR A 107 27.97 -4.64 -11.76
C THR A 107 28.92 -4.75 -10.57
N ARG A 108 28.51 -5.44 -9.49
CA ARG A 108 29.38 -5.68 -8.32
C ARG A 108 30.73 -6.30 -8.73
N ILE A 109 30.70 -7.21 -9.71
CA ILE A 109 31.88 -7.95 -10.19
C ILE A 109 32.83 -7.00 -10.91
N GLU A 110 32.33 -6.13 -11.78
CA GLU A 110 33.13 -5.12 -12.49
C GLU A 110 33.75 -4.12 -11.51
N VAL A 111 32.97 -3.61 -10.55
CA VAL A 111 33.48 -2.71 -9.50
C VAL A 111 34.60 -3.39 -8.70
N ALA A 112 34.41 -4.64 -8.29
CA ALA A 112 35.44 -5.40 -7.58
C ALA A 112 36.70 -5.64 -8.45
N ALA A 113 36.55 -5.85 -9.75
CA ALA A 113 37.69 -6.02 -10.65
C ALA A 113 38.54 -4.74 -10.73
N LEU A 114 37.92 -3.57 -10.86
CA LEU A 114 38.58 -2.26 -10.92
C LEU A 114 39.30 -1.88 -9.61
N LEU A 115 38.81 -2.41 -8.49
CA LEU A 115 39.40 -2.15 -7.18
C LEU A 115 40.65 -2.98 -6.89
N LYS A 116 40.95 -4.04 -7.66
CA LYS A 116 42.20 -4.82 -7.49
C LYS A 116 43.45 -3.91 -7.56
N PRO A 117 44.51 -4.19 -6.79
CA PRO A 117 44.76 -5.39 -5.98
C PRO A 117 44.24 -5.34 -4.52
N LEU A 118 43.28 -4.45 -4.19
CA LEU A 118 42.73 -4.39 -2.83
C LEU A 118 42.20 -5.75 -2.35
N LYS A 119 42.44 -6.09 -1.07
CA LYS A 119 42.02 -7.36 -0.46
C LYS A 119 40.59 -7.26 0.10
N GLY A 120 39.92 -8.42 0.24
CA GLY A 120 38.61 -8.51 0.89
C GLY A 120 37.40 -8.10 0.04
N LEU A 121 37.54 -8.00 -1.28
CA LEU A 121 36.48 -7.49 -2.16
C LEU A 121 35.30 -8.46 -2.35
N SER A 122 35.52 -9.78 -2.25
CA SER A 122 34.50 -10.80 -2.54
C SER A 122 33.37 -10.85 -1.51
N SER A 123 33.66 -10.50 -0.25
CA SER A 123 32.68 -10.47 0.85
C SER A 123 31.90 -9.15 0.93
N LYS A 124 32.28 -8.13 0.14
CA LYS A 124 31.66 -6.80 0.17
C LYS A 124 30.48 -6.66 -0.79
N THR A 125 29.50 -5.88 -0.37
CA THR A 125 28.34 -5.48 -1.17
C THR A 125 28.73 -4.36 -2.16
N LYS A 126 27.94 -4.14 -3.22
CA LYS A 126 28.23 -3.08 -4.21
C LYS A 126 28.34 -1.68 -3.55
N PRO A 127 27.46 -1.27 -2.62
CA PRO A 127 27.61 0.01 -1.93
C PRO A 127 28.92 0.15 -1.16
N GLU A 128 29.33 -0.90 -0.41
CA GLU A 128 30.61 -0.88 0.30
C GLU A 128 31.80 -0.77 -0.65
N LEU A 129 31.75 -1.45 -1.81
CA LEU A 129 32.79 -1.35 -2.83
C LEU A 129 32.86 0.06 -3.44
N LEU A 130 31.73 0.69 -3.72
CA LEU A 130 31.69 2.08 -4.22
C LEU A 130 32.23 3.07 -3.20
N GLU A 131 31.93 2.87 -1.91
CA GLU A 131 32.53 3.68 -0.84
C GLU A 131 34.04 3.49 -0.76
N MET A 132 34.52 2.25 -0.89
CA MET A 132 35.97 1.97 -0.98
C MET A 132 36.61 2.65 -2.19
N ALA A 133 35.94 2.67 -3.35
CA ALA A 133 36.42 3.37 -4.54
C ALA A 133 36.60 4.87 -4.29
N ARG A 134 35.63 5.51 -3.62
CA ARG A 134 35.70 6.94 -3.26
C ARG A 134 36.82 7.21 -2.26
N ARG A 135 36.93 6.41 -1.19
CA ARG A 135 37.97 6.56 -0.16
C ARG A 135 39.38 6.41 -0.69
N THR A 136 39.56 5.55 -1.69
CA THR A 136 40.88 5.28 -2.29
C THR A 136 41.22 6.21 -3.46
N GLY A 137 40.33 7.16 -3.80
CA GLY A 137 40.49 8.05 -4.95
C GLY A 137 40.30 7.35 -6.32
N LYS A 138 40.13 6.03 -6.35
CA LYS A 138 39.90 5.26 -7.58
C LYS A 138 38.57 5.60 -8.27
N ALA A 139 37.59 6.13 -7.55
CA ALA A 139 36.33 6.57 -8.15
C ALA A 139 36.53 7.64 -9.23
N ALA A 140 37.58 8.46 -9.12
CA ALA A 140 37.88 9.53 -10.08
C ALA A 140 38.57 9.04 -11.37
N VAL A 141 38.94 7.75 -11.46
CA VAL A 141 39.73 7.21 -12.57
C VAL A 141 39.09 5.94 -13.11
N LEU A 142 38.24 6.09 -14.11
CA LEU A 142 37.74 4.98 -14.93
C LEU A 142 38.57 4.83 -16.21
N PRO A 143 38.88 3.61 -16.67
CA PRO A 143 39.52 3.40 -17.97
C PRO A 143 38.66 3.92 -19.13
N ASP A 144 39.28 4.55 -20.13
CA ASP A 144 38.61 5.07 -21.32
C ASP A 144 37.80 4.00 -22.06
N THR A 145 38.26 2.74 -22.03
CA THR A 145 37.53 1.61 -22.61
C THR A 145 36.18 1.35 -21.94
N ILE A 146 36.08 1.63 -20.63
CA ILE A 146 34.80 1.52 -19.91
C ILE A 146 33.97 2.76 -20.18
N ILE A 147 34.55 3.95 -20.13
CA ILE A 147 33.85 5.21 -20.40
C ILE A 147 33.22 5.17 -21.80
N GLY A 148 33.98 4.79 -22.83
CA GLY A 148 33.52 4.69 -24.22
C GLY A 148 32.43 3.64 -24.49
N ASP A 149 32.18 2.72 -23.55
CA ASP A 149 31.04 1.80 -23.63
C ASP A 149 29.74 2.41 -23.07
N PHE A 150 29.74 3.69 -22.69
CA PHE A 150 28.56 4.42 -22.24
C PHE A 150 28.24 5.61 -23.12
N VAL A 151 26.95 5.85 -23.26
CA VAL A 151 26.39 7.07 -23.84
C VAL A 151 25.37 7.68 -22.89
N PHE A 152 25.24 8.99 -22.94
CA PHE A 152 24.35 9.77 -22.09
C PHE A 152 23.27 10.45 -22.92
N HIS A 153 22.04 10.40 -22.45
CA HIS A 153 20.92 11.11 -23.05
C HIS A 153 21.07 12.60 -22.74
N ALA A 154 21.55 13.37 -23.71
CA ALA A 154 21.86 14.79 -23.54
C ALA A 154 20.62 15.65 -23.23
N GLN A 155 19.45 15.23 -23.73
CA GLN A 155 18.17 15.93 -23.52
C GLN A 155 17.26 15.24 -22.49
N ALA A 156 17.82 14.53 -21.51
CA ALA A 156 17.04 13.71 -20.57
C ALA A 156 16.07 14.54 -19.71
N GLU A 157 16.48 15.73 -19.29
CA GLU A 157 15.62 16.64 -18.52
C GLU A 157 14.45 17.18 -19.36
N THR A 158 14.67 17.46 -20.65
CA THR A 158 13.59 17.85 -21.57
C THR A 158 12.54 16.75 -21.71
N VAL A 159 12.99 15.49 -21.88
CA VAL A 159 12.07 14.34 -21.92
C VAL A 159 11.35 14.15 -20.58
N ALA A 160 12.05 14.29 -19.45
CA ALA A 160 11.45 14.19 -18.13
C ALA A 160 10.37 15.26 -17.92
N PHE A 161 10.61 16.50 -18.36
CA PHE A 161 9.64 17.58 -18.28
C PHE A 161 8.41 17.33 -19.18
N LEU A 162 8.61 16.85 -20.41
CA LEU A 162 7.50 16.47 -21.30
C LEU A 162 6.64 15.36 -20.69
N LEU A 163 7.27 14.29 -20.18
CA LEU A 163 6.55 13.21 -19.50
C LEU A 163 5.87 13.70 -18.22
N PHE A 164 6.49 14.65 -17.50
CA PHE A 164 5.90 15.28 -16.32
C PHE A 164 4.62 16.08 -16.66
N LEU A 165 4.61 16.86 -17.75
CA LEU A 165 3.40 17.57 -18.19
C LEU A 165 2.22 16.61 -18.42
N TYR A 166 2.49 15.41 -18.92
CA TYR A 166 1.48 14.37 -19.12
C TYR A 166 1.07 13.68 -17.82
N PHE A 167 2.02 13.15 -17.06
CA PHE A 167 1.75 12.30 -15.88
C PHE A 167 1.55 13.06 -14.56
N GLY A 168 1.94 14.34 -14.49
CA GLY A 168 1.96 15.15 -13.26
C GLY A 168 2.93 14.66 -12.19
N LYS A 169 3.87 13.76 -12.53
CA LYS A 169 4.81 13.10 -11.61
C LYS A 169 6.13 12.85 -12.34
N ASP A 170 7.25 12.83 -11.62
CA ASP A 170 8.57 12.46 -12.16
C ASP A 170 8.57 10.96 -12.53
N ARG A 171 8.02 10.66 -13.72
CA ARG A 171 7.96 9.33 -14.32
C ARG A 171 8.78 9.34 -15.59
N ARG A 172 9.78 8.47 -15.63
CA ARG A 172 10.68 8.30 -16.78
C ARG A 172 10.36 7.10 -17.66
N ASN A 173 9.33 6.31 -17.31
CA ASN A 173 9.00 5.12 -18.08
C ASN A 173 7.53 5.04 -18.49
N LEU A 174 7.31 4.40 -19.64
CA LEU A 174 6.00 4.22 -20.29
C LEU A 174 5.30 2.92 -19.87
N GLN A 175 5.73 2.28 -18.77
CA GLN A 175 5.20 0.97 -18.35
C GLN A 175 3.68 1.01 -18.11
N THR A 176 3.13 2.16 -17.70
CA THR A 176 1.69 2.29 -17.43
C THR A 176 0.86 2.15 -18.71
N LEU A 177 1.32 2.68 -19.85
CA LEU A 177 0.65 2.49 -21.14
C LEU A 177 0.77 1.04 -21.63
N ALA A 178 1.91 0.39 -21.40
CA ALA A 178 2.06 -1.04 -21.71
C ALA A 178 1.08 -1.91 -20.89
N LEU A 179 0.92 -1.61 -19.60
CA LEU A 179 -0.04 -2.32 -18.75
C LEU A 179 -1.50 -2.03 -19.13
N ARG A 180 -1.79 -0.84 -19.66
CA ARG A 180 -3.10 -0.50 -20.26
C ARG A 180 -3.41 -1.42 -21.43
N ASP A 181 -2.49 -1.49 -22.39
CA ASP A 181 -2.70 -2.27 -23.62
C ASP A 181 -2.80 -3.78 -23.33
N LEU A 182 -2.16 -4.26 -22.25
CA LEU A 182 -2.29 -5.63 -21.76
C LEU A 182 -3.60 -5.89 -20.97
N GLY A 183 -4.44 -4.87 -20.76
CA GLY A 183 -5.68 -4.97 -19.99
C GLY A 183 -5.48 -5.10 -18.47
N ILE A 184 -4.28 -4.85 -17.97
CA ILE A 184 -3.93 -4.94 -16.54
C ILE A 184 -4.29 -3.65 -15.81
N VAL A 185 -3.97 -2.50 -16.42
CA VAL A 185 -4.33 -1.18 -15.92
C VAL A 185 -5.53 -0.69 -16.70
N ARG A 186 -6.58 -0.27 -15.98
CA ARG A 186 -7.70 0.42 -16.63
C ARG A 186 -7.25 1.83 -16.99
N ALA A 187 -7.62 2.29 -18.18
CA ALA A 187 -7.43 3.66 -18.63
C ALA A 187 -8.76 4.22 -19.15
N ARG A 188 -8.91 5.54 -19.09
CA ARG A 188 -10.04 6.21 -19.75
C ARG A 188 -9.85 6.19 -21.27
N VAL A 189 -10.95 6.01 -22.00
CA VAL A 189 -10.92 5.80 -23.46
C VAL A 189 -10.96 7.12 -24.24
N ASN A 190 -11.56 8.18 -23.69
CA ASN A 190 -11.79 9.42 -24.41
C ASN A 190 -10.74 10.50 -24.07
N GLN A 191 -9.81 10.78 -24.98
CA GLN A 191 -8.74 11.76 -24.77
C GLN A 191 -9.17 13.21 -25.00
N SER A 192 -10.28 13.45 -25.72
CA SER A 192 -10.77 14.81 -26.01
C SER A 192 -11.34 15.53 -24.78
N GLU A 193 -11.51 14.83 -23.67
CA GLU A 193 -11.99 15.37 -22.40
C GLU A 193 -10.84 15.83 -21.48
N PHE A 194 -9.58 15.72 -21.92
CA PHE A 194 -8.44 16.05 -21.08
C PHE A 194 -8.05 17.52 -21.19
N GLU A 195 -7.93 18.17 -20.04
CA GLU A 195 -7.51 19.56 -19.87
C GLU A 195 -6.05 19.67 -19.42
N MET A 196 -5.43 20.82 -19.71
CA MET A 196 -4.09 21.13 -19.24
C MET A 196 -3.98 21.09 -17.72
N ARG A 197 -2.95 20.42 -17.18
CA ARG A 197 -2.66 20.44 -15.74
C ARG A 197 -2.31 21.82 -15.23
N TYR A 198 -1.52 22.54 -16.00
CA TYR A 198 -1.01 23.84 -15.62
C TYR A 198 -1.56 24.90 -16.56
N LYS A 199 -1.92 26.05 -16.00
CA LYS A 199 -2.33 27.22 -16.79
C LYS A 199 -1.14 28.01 -17.32
N THR A 200 0.00 27.92 -16.63
CA THR A 200 1.22 28.68 -16.93
C THR A 200 2.44 27.78 -16.90
N ARG A 201 3.46 28.13 -17.68
CA ARG A 201 4.73 27.39 -17.71
C ARG A 201 5.46 27.50 -16.38
N GLU A 202 5.38 28.64 -15.73
CA GLU A 202 6.03 28.92 -14.45
C GLU A 202 5.56 27.93 -13.38
N ALA A 203 4.25 27.66 -13.32
CA ALA A 203 3.69 26.66 -12.39
C ALA A 203 4.15 25.23 -12.75
N ALA A 204 4.19 24.88 -14.03
CA ALA A 204 4.67 23.57 -14.48
C ALA A 204 6.15 23.33 -14.14
N VAL A 205 7.00 24.33 -14.37
CA VAL A 205 8.44 24.27 -14.06
C VAL A 205 8.68 24.21 -12.55
N HIS A 206 7.91 24.99 -11.77
CA HIS A 206 7.93 24.94 -10.31
C HIS A 206 7.66 23.52 -9.80
N ASP A 207 6.53 22.91 -10.18
CA ASP A 207 6.17 21.59 -9.68
C ASP A 207 7.09 20.49 -10.21
N PHE A 208 7.58 20.63 -11.45
CA PHE A 208 8.59 19.72 -12.00
C PHE A 208 9.87 19.75 -11.16
N PHE A 209 10.38 20.93 -10.82
CA PHE A 209 11.55 21.08 -9.95
C PHE A 209 11.35 20.35 -8.62
N HIS A 210 10.22 20.57 -7.95
CA HIS A 210 9.92 19.94 -6.66
C HIS A 210 9.71 18.42 -6.78
N ALA A 211 9.15 17.94 -7.89
CA ALA A 211 9.04 16.51 -8.16
C ALA A 211 10.42 15.83 -8.30
N ARG A 212 11.39 16.49 -8.94
CA ARG A 212 12.78 15.99 -9.06
C ARG A 212 13.50 16.02 -7.71
N LEU A 213 13.35 17.13 -6.99
CA LEU A 213 13.96 17.38 -5.68
C LEU A 213 13.59 16.31 -4.65
N SER A 214 12.35 15.80 -4.67
CA SER A 214 11.91 14.68 -3.84
C SER A 214 12.82 13.46 -3.95
N GLY A 215 13.22 13.11 -5.18
CA GLY A 215 14.14 12.01 -5.46
C GLY A 215 15.55 12.31 -4.92
N GLU A 216 16.03 13.53 -5.13
CA GLU A 216 17.35 13.98 -4.67
C GLU A 216 17.47 13.95 -3.14
N ILE A 217 16.48 14.51 -2.41
CA ILE A 217 16.43 14.47 -0.95
C ILE A 217 16.45 13.02 -0.43
N SER A 218 15.74 12.12 -1.12
CA SER A 218 15.62 10.72 -0.71
C SER A 218 16.94 9.95 -0.77
N ILE A 219 17.85 10.31 -1.69
CA ILE A 219 19.13 9.63 -1.89
C ILE A 219 20.34 10.42 -1.36
N ALA A 220 20.17 11.70 -1.04
CA ALA A 220 21.24 12.57 -0.57
C ALA A 220 21.89 12.05 0.73
N ASP A 221 23.21 12.05 0.76
CA ASP A 221 24.01 11.89 1.97
C ASP A 221 24.03 13.19 2.79
N GLN A 222 24.77 13.21 3.90
CA GLN A 222 24.79 14.38 4.79
C GLN A 222 25.27 15.66 4.08
N ALA A 223 26.32 15.56 3.25
CA ALA A 223 26.82 16.70 2.49
C ALA A 223 25.83 17.16 1.41
N GLY A 224 25.16 16.22 0.73
CA GLY A 224 24.07 16.49 -0.19
C GLY A 224 22.91 17.23 0.48
N LEU A 225 22.49 16.79 1.68
CA LEU A 225 21.41 17.43 2.42
C LEU A 225 21.76 18.88 2.81
N SER A 226 22.99 19.14 3.26
CA SER A 226 23.43 20.50 3.56
C SER A 226 23.45 21.40 2.32
N ARG A 227 23.94 20.89 1.18
CA ARG A 227 23.88 21.65 -0.09
C ARG A 227 22.44 21.98 -0.50
N LEU A 228 21.51 21.04 -0.36
CA LEU A 228 20.09 21.27 -0.64
C LEU A 228 19.48 22.31 0.31
N ALA A 229 19.87 22.29 1.58
CA ALA A 229 19.43 23.25 2.58
C ALA A 229 19.94 24.67 2.29
N ASP A 230 21.19 24.81 1.86
CA ASP A 230 21.79 26.10 1.49
C ASP A 230 21.21 26.64 0.17
N ALA A 231 20.80 25.75 -0.74
CA ALA A 231 20.16 26.13 -2.00
C ALA A 231 18.68 26.54 -1.85
N LEU A 232 18.04 26.29 -0.72
CA LEU A 232 16.61 26.54 -0.49
C LEU A 232 16.15 27.95 -0.89
N PRO A 233 16.87 29.06 -0.58
CA PRO A 233 16.46 30.41 -0.99
C PRO A 233 16.39 30.62 -2.51
N SER A 234 17.06 29.76 -3.29
CA SER A 234 17.10 29.81 -4.76
C SER A 234 16.07 28.89 -5.44
N TRP A 235 15.31 28.10 -4.67
CA TRP A 235 14.25 27.27 -5.23
C TRP A 235 13.20 28.14 -5.92
N PRO A 236 12.60 27.66 -7.03
CA PRO A 236 11.56 28.40 -7.73
C PRO A 236 10.40 28.69 -6.76
N SER A 237 9.78 29.85 -6.93
CA SER A 237 8.59 30.26 -6.18
C SER A 237 7.44 30.54 -7.15
N CYS A 238 6.23 30.17 -6.73
CA CYS A 238 5.01 30.45 -7.47
C CYS A 238 3.96 30.92 -6.44
N PRO A 239 3.33 32.10 -6.62
CA PRO A 239 2.36 32.64 -5.67
C PRO A 239 0.99 31.91 -5.71
N ASP A 240 0.93 30.74 -6.34
CA ASP A 240 -0.25 29.89 -6.35
C ASP A 240 -0.34 29.06 -5.05
N PRO A 241 -1.50 29.05 -4.35
CA PRO A 241 -1.65 28.31 -3.10
C PRO A 241 -1.33 26.81 -3.20
N ALA A 242 -1.65 26.15 -4.31
CA ALA A 242 -1.35 24.73 -4.49
C ALA A 242 0.16 24.51 -4.71
N ALA A 243 0.82 25.41 -5.44
CA ALA A 243 2.27 25.39 -5.62
C ALA A 243 3.01 25.58 -4.29
N ILE A 244 2.55 26.48 -3.42
CA ILE A 244 3.12 26.67 -2.07
C ILE A 244 3.08 25.37 -1.27
N LEU A 245 1.97 24.61 -1.32
CA LEU A 245 1.86 23.32 -0.63
C LEU A 245 2.84 22.26 -1.18
N VAL A 246 3.11 22.28 -2.50
CA VAL A 246 4.13 21.41 -3.11
C VAL A 246 5.51 21.74 -2.57
N ARG A 247 5.88 23.03 -2.51
CA ARG A 247 7.15 23.49 -1.94
C ARG A 247 7.30 23.12 -0.47
N ASP A 248 6.28 23.39 0.35
CA ASP A 248 6.29 23.14 1.80
C ASP A 248 6.46 21.64 2.11
N ARG A 249 5.91 20.75 1.25
CA ARG A 249 6.12 19.31 1.36
C ARG A 249 7.59 18.93 1.20
N GLU A 250 8.30 19.52 0.23
CA GLU A 250 9.72 19.26 0.02
C GLU A 250 10.59 19.84 1.15
N ILE A 251 10.23 21.02 1.67
CA ILE A 251 10.84 21.59 2.88
C ILE A 251 10.72 20.63 4.06
N CYS A 252 9.51 20.12 4.32
CA CYS A 252 9.28 19.20 5.42
C CYS A 252 10.07 17.88 5.25
N ARG A 253 10.20 17.40 4.01
CA ARG A 253 10.99 16.20 3.69
C ARG A 253 12.48 16.41 3.92
N LEU A 254 13.02 17.55 3.44
CA LEU A 254 14.42 17.91 3.65
C LEU A 254 14.73 18.10 5.14
N GLY A 255 13.88 18.85 5.86
CA GLY A 255 14.00 19.06 7.30
C GLY A 255 14.03 17.73 8.06
N ALA A 256 13.17 16.77 7.70
CA ALA A 256 13.13 15.46 8.35
C ALA A 256 14.41 14.64 8.14
N ARG A 257 15.01 14.74 6.95
CA ARG A 257 16.28 14.08 6.62
C ARG A 257 17.45 14.70 7.37
N LEU A 258 17.50 16.03 7.49
CA LEU A 258 18.50 16.75 8.28
C LEU A 258 18.36 16.39 9.77
N GLU A 259 17.12 16.34 10.26
CA GLU A 259 16.81 15.94 11.64
C GLU A 259 17.30 14.51 11.93
N GLN A 260 16.99 13.54 11.07
CA GLN A 260 17.47 12.17 11.18
C GLN A 260 19.00 12.05 11.13
N ALA A 261 19.66 12.95 10.40
CA ALA A 261 21.12 13.03 10.32
C ALA A 261 21.77 13.76 11.52
N GLY A 262 20.99 14.25 12.48
CA GLY A 262 21.49 15.02 13.63
C GLY A 262 21.94 16.45 13.30
N ARG A 263 21.53 16.98 12.14
CA ARG A 263 21.87 18.34 11.66
C ARG A 263 20.80 19.35 12.11
N TRP A 264 20.63 19.45 13.41
CA TRP A 264 19.49 20.12 14.06
C TRP A 264 19.33 21.61 13.69
N ASP A 265 20.42 22.38 13.58
CA ASP A 265 20.36 23.80 13.22
C ASP A 265 19.89 24.02 11.78
N GLU A 266 20.38 23.20 10.86
CA GLU A 266 19.93 23.20 9.47
C GLU A 266 18.48 22.74 9.36
N ALA A 267 18.09 21.73 10.14
CA ALA A 267 16.70 21.27 10.19
C ALA A 267 15.76 22.39 10.68
N LEU A 268 16.12 23.12 11.76
CA LEU A 268 15.35 24.26 12.25
C LEU A 268 15.24 25.37 11.19
N ARG A 269 16.35 25.72 10.55
CA ARG A 269 16.38 26.73 9.48
C ARG A 269 15.48 26.33 8.31
N VAL A 270 15.53 25.07 7.89
CA VAL A 270 14.69 24.54 6.79
C VAL A 270 13.23 24.52 7.19
N TYR A 271 12.88 23.93 8.35
CA TYR A 271 11.50 23.92 8.83
C TYR A 271 10.92 25.33 8.99
N GLY A 272 11.72 26.31 9.41
CA GLY A 272 11.28 27.71 9.52
C GLY A 272 10.79 28.35 8.22
N GLN A 273 11.01 27.72 7.05
CA GLN A 273 10.60 28.21 5.74
C GLN A 273 9.20 27.71 5.29
N ALA A 274 8.55 26.85 6.08
CA ALA A 274 7.21 26.34 5.83
C ALA A 274 6.26 26.76 6.97
N ALA A 275 5.06 27.22 6.61
CA ALA A 275 4.18 27.95 7.55
C ALA A 275 3.26 27.05 8.40
N GLY A 276 3.15 25.76 8.06
CA GLY A 276 2.17 24.86 8.67
C GLY A 276 2.72 23.52 9.13
N HIS A 277 1.79 22.60 9.41
CA HIS A 277 2.08 21.24 9.82
C HIS A 277 2.72 20.39 8.69
N PRO A 278 3.70 19.50 8.98
CA PRO A 278 4.26 19.18 10.30
C PRO A 278 5.40 20.10 10.76
N SER A 279 5.77 21.12 9.97
CA SER A 279 6.97 21.92 10.20
C SER A 279 7.06 22.54 11.60
N ARG A 280 6.01 23.27 12.02
CA ARG A 280 5.99 23.94 13.33
C ARG A 280 6.01 22.94 14.49
N GLU A 281 5.35 21.79 14.35
CA GLU A 281 5.46 20.70 15.34
C GLU A 281 6.92 20.20 15.46
N ARG A 282 7.62 20.01 14.34
CA ARG A 282 9.02 19.55 14.37
C ARG A 282 9.93 20.57 15.05
N ILE A 283 9.74 21.86 14.77
CA ILE A 283 10.43 22.95 15.45
C ILE A 283 10.22 22.87 16.97
N CYS A 284 8.97 22.76 17.44
CA CYS A 284 8.68 22.60 18.88
C CYS A 284 9.46 21.43 19.51
N ARG A 285 9.54 20.29 18.81
CA ARG A 285 10.22 19.09 19.32
C ARG A 285 11.73 19.28 19.40
N ILE A 286 12.35 19.88 18.38
CA ILE A 286 13.78 20.15 18.35
C ILE A 286 14.14 21.15 19.44
N LEU A 287 13.42 22.29 19.53
CA LEU A 287 13.65 23.29 20.58
C LEU A 287 13.47 22.72 21.99
N HIS A 288 12.45 21.88 22.21
CA HIS A 288 12.27 21.20 23.49
C HIS A 288 13.45 20.26 23.80
N SER A 289 13.97 19.52 22.82
CA SER A 289 15.13 18.64 23.04
C SER A 289 16.40 19.42 23.41
N ARG A 290 16.47 20.71 23.04
CA ARG A 290 17.54 21.65 23.39
C ARG A 290 17.28 22.44 24.67
N ASN A 291 16.18 22.14 25.38
CA ASN A 291 15.77 22.84 26.59
C ASN A 291 15.45 24.34 26.38
N GLU A 292 15.07 24.75 25.16
CA GLU A 292 14.68 26.12 24.82
C GLU A 292 13.18 26.34 25.11
N LEU A 293 12.79 26.23 26.39
CA LEU A 293 11.39 26.07 26.79
C LEU A 293 10.50 27.30 26.52
N ASP A 294 11.03 28.52 26.62
CA ASP A 294 10.26 29.74 26.38
C ASP A 294 9.81 29.85 24.92
N GLN A 295 10.72 29.59 23.98
CA GLN A 295 10.41 29.55 22.54
C GLN A 295 9.41 28.43 22.21
N VAL A 296 9.55 27.27 22.86
CA VAL A 296 8.59 26.17 22.70
C VAL A 296 7.19 26.61 23.14
N LYS A 297 7.09 27.25 24.31
CA LYS A 297 5.80 27.71 24.85
C LYS A 297 5.15 28.74 23.92
N GLU A 298 5.91 29.75 23.51
CA GLU A 298 5.41 30.80 22.61
C GLU A 298 4.92 30.23 21.27
N LEU A 299 5.68 29.29 20.69
CA LEU A 299 5.29 28.65 19.44
C LEU A 299 4.03 27.79 19.61
N LEU A 300 3.89 27.05 20.72
CA LEU A 300 2.69 26.26 21.01
C LEU A 300 1.46 27.15 21.19
N GLU A 301 1.56 28.24 21.95
CA GLU A 301 0.47 29.20 22.15
C GLU A 301 0.03 29.82 20.82
N ARG A 302 1.00 30.15 19.95
CA ARG A 302 0.73 30.63 18.58
C ARG A 302 0.01 29.59 17.74
N ILE A 303 0.44 28.33 17.77
CA ILE A 303 -0.24 27.24 17.07
C ILE A 303 -1.66 27.05 17.59
N ILE A 304 -1.87 27.11 18.91
CA ILE A 304 -3.21 26.97 19.51
C ILE A 304 -4.13 28.12 19.06
N SER A 305 -3.62 29.34 18.98
CA SER A 305 -4.41 30.49 18.50
C SER A 305 -4.70 30.45 16.99
N GLN A 306 -3.80 29.87 16.19
CA GLN A 306 -3.89 29.85 14.73
C GLN A 306 -3.31 28.55 14.15
N PRO A 307 -4.03 27.43 14.30
CA PRO A 307 -3.58 26.15 13.79
C PRO A 307 -3.71 26.11 12.26
N SER A 308 -2.77 25.42 11.59
CA SER A 308 -2.85 25.18 10.14
C SER A 308 -3.69 23.95 9.82
N THR A 309 -3.79 23.00 10.75
CA THR A 309 -4.60 21.79 10.64
C THR A 309 -5.09 21.35 12.02
N ASP A 310 -6.16 20.54 12.05
CA ASP A 310 -6.66 19.93 13.28
C ASP A 310 -5.59 19.06 13.98
N GLU A 311 -4.72 18.39 13.20
CA GLU A 311 -3.62 17.57 13.73
C GLU A 311 -2.59 18.41 14.49
N GLU A 312 -2.30 19.61 13.98
CA GLU A 312 -1.38 20.53 14.59
C GLU A 312 -1.95 21.12 15.89
N LEU A 313 -3.24 21.49 15.89
CA LEU A 313 -3.92 21.96 17.08
C LEU A 313 -3.87 20.91 18.18
N LEU A 314 -4.26 19.67 17.86
CA LEU A 314 -4.27 18.57 18.81
C LEU A 314 -2.87 18.29 19.37
N PHE A 315 -1.83 18.35 18.53
CA PHE A 315 -0.46 18.24 18.99
C PHE A 315 -0.12 19.37 19.97
N ALA A 316 -0.42 20.62 19.62
CA ALA A 316 -0.02 21.77 20.41
C ALA A 316 -0.71 21.79 21.79
N GLU A 317 -2.01 21.53 21.84
CA GLU A 317 -2.76 21.41 23.10
C GLU A 317 -2.21 20.29 24.00
N ASP A 318 -2.00 19.08 23.46
CA ASP A 318 -1.48 17.95 24.23
C ASP A 318 -0.06 18.20 24.71
N PHE A 319 0.81 18.73 23.84
CA PHE A 319 2.19 19.00 24.18
C PHE A 319 2.30 20.14 25.20
N HIS A 320 1.51 21.21 25.03
CA HIS A 320 1.45 22.32 25.99
C HIS A 320 0.96 21.86 27.36
N ALA A 321 -0.17 21.12 27.41
CA ALA A 321 -0.70 20.58 28.66
C ALA A 321 0.30 19.67 29.40
N ARG A 322 1.08 18.87 28.67
CA ARG A 322 2.06 17.98 29.28
C ARG A 322 3.33 18.67 29.77
N LYS A 323 3.79 19.69 29.05
CA LYS A 323 5.08 20.34 29.35
C LYS A 323 4.93 21.55 30.26
N PHE A 324 3.78 22.22 30.21
CA PHE A 324 3.54 23.47 30.96
C PHE A 324 2.29 23.40 31.85
N GLY A 325 1.35 22.47 31.60
CA GLY A 325 0.10 22.32 32.34
C GLY A 325 0.08 21.20 33.40
N GLY A 326 1.21 20.58 33.71
CA GLY A 326 1.32 19.54 34.75
C GLY A 326 0.71 18.17 34.40
N ARG A 327 0.16 17.99 33.20
CA ARG A 327 -0.43 16.71 32.76
C ARG A 327 0.67 15.67 32.50
N LYS A 328 0.63 14.51 33.17
CA LYS A 328 1.67 13.47 32.97
C LYS A 328 1.50 12.65 31.69
N LEU A 329 0.26 12.27 31.35
CA LEU A 329 -0.05 11.39 30.23
C LEU A 329 -0.66 12.15 29.06
N SER A 330 -0.35 11.74 27.83
CA SER A 330 -1.02 12.30 26.65
C SER A 330 -2.50 11.92 26.65
N ARG A 331 -3.32 12.73 25.98
CA ARG A 331 -4.76 12.44 25.82
C ARG A 331 -4.99 11.04 25.23
N LEU A 332 -4.21 10.69 24.21
CA LEU A 332 -4.19 9.35 23.60
C LEU A 332 -3.93 8.24 24.62
N THR A 333 -2.86 8.39 25.42
CA THR A 333 -2.47 7.36 26.41
C THR A 333 -3.53 7.20 27.49
N HIS A 334 -4.14 8.31 27.92
CA HIS A 334 -5.22 8.29 28.90
C HIS A 334 -6.44 7.54 28.35
N MET A 335 -6.92 7.90 27.15
CA MET A 335 -8.05 7.22 26.51
C MET A 335 -7.82 5.72 26.35
N LEU A 336 -6.63 5.33 25.90
CA LEU A 336 -6.28 3.91 25.76
C LEU A 336 -6.27 3.18 27.11
N ARG A 337 -5.73 3.79 28.18
CA ARG A 337 -5.69 3.14 29.49
C ARG A 337 -7.06 2.96 30.13
N SER A 338 -7.98 3.90 29.90
CA SER A 338 -9.35 3.85 30.42
C SER A 338 -10.29 2.96 29.60
N ALA A 339 -9.86 2.48 28.42
CA ALA A 339 -10.68 1.65 27.55
C ALA A 339 -10.95 0.25 28.16
N PRO A 340 -12.18 -0.30 28.00
CA PRO A 340 -12.50 -1.66 28.41
C PRO A 340 -11.59 -2.69 27.73
N VAL A 341 -11.25 -3.74 28.47
CA VAL A 341 -10.44 -4.86 27.99
C VAL A 341 -11.35 -6.07 27.78
N ILE A 342 -11.31 -6.65 26.59
CA ILE A 342 -11.95 -7.93 26.29
C ILE A 342 -10.87 -9.00 26.10
N SER A 343 -11.17 -10.21 26.56
CA SER A 343 -10.29 -11.37 26.39
C SER A 343 -10.74 -12.18 25.19
N LEU A 344 -9.82 -12.46 24.26
CA LEU A 344 -10.08 -13.21 23.04
C LEU A 344 -8.97 -14.24 22.79
N ASP A 345 -9.28 -15.34 22.10
CA ASP A 345 -8.28 -16.37 21.82
C ASP A 345 -7.13 -15.83 20.95
N GLU A 346 -5.88 -16.10 21.36
CA GLU A 346 -4.67 -15.64 20.68
C GLU A 346 -4.53 -16.18 19.24
N ALA A 347 -5.27 -17.22 18.85
CA ALA A 347 -5.34 -17.66 17.46
C ALA A 347 -5.93 -16.59 16.52
N PHE A 348 -6.62 -15.59 17.06
CA PHE A 348 -7.11 -14.45 16.29
C PHE A 348 -6.16 -13.24 16.30
N SER A 349 -4.95 -13.38 16.86
CA SER A 349 -4.01 -12.26 17.04
C SER A 349 -3.65 -11.52 15.75
N ASP A 350 -3.62 -12.21 14.62
CA ASP A 350 -3.36 -11.62 13.30
C ASP A 350 -4.58 -10.87 12.70
N SER A 351 -5.72 -10.83 13.41
CA SER A 351 -6.97 -10.25 12.91
C SER A 351 -7.88 -9.75 14.03
N ALA A 352 -7.35 -8.92 14.93
CA ALA A 352 -8.04 -8.38 16.11
C ALA A 352 -9.45 -7.84 15.83
N GLU A 353 -9.61 -6.99 14.83
CA GLU A 353 -10.91 -6.40 14.46
C GLU A 353 -11.98 -7.45 14.12
N HIS A 354 -11.57 -8.52 13.45
CA HIS A 354 -12.48 -9.62 13.12
C HIS A 354 -12.88 -10.39 14.38
N ALA A 355 -11.93 -10.59 15.29
CA ALA A 355 -12.17 -11.26 16.57
C ALA A 355 -13.17 -10.48 17.44
N VAL A 356 -12.99 -9.15 17.52
CA VAL A 356 -13.93 -8.26 18.24
C VAL A 356 -15.30 -8.26 17.58
N LYS A 357 -15.35 -8.18 16.24
CA LYS A 357 -16.62 -8.27 15.50
C LYS A 357 -17.36 -9.57 15.81
N ASP A 358 -16.68 -10.71 15.72
CA ASP A 358 -17.29 -12.02 15.98
C ASP A 358 -17.75 -12.16 17.43
N TYR A 359 -16.95 -11.65 18.39
CA TYR A 359 -17.32 -11.57 19.80
C TYR A 359 -18.63 -10.78 20.00
N LEU A 360 -18.74 -9.58 19.42
CA LEU A 360 -19.95 -8.75 19.50
C LEU A 360 -21.15 -9.43 18.83
N THR A 361 -20.94 -10.10 17.70
CA THR A 361 -22.01 -10.86 17.02
C THR A 361 -22.53 -12.01 17.88
N ARG A 362 -21.66 -12.72 18.63
CA ARG A 362 -22.09 -13.75 19.58
C ARG A 362 -22.89 -13.19 20.76
N GLN A 363 -22.69 -11.93 21.11
CA GLN A 363 -23.50 -11.21 22.11
C GLN A 363 -24.86 -10.74 21.54
N GLY A 364 -25.20 -11.10 20.29
CA GLY A 364 -26.46 -10.74 19.65
C GLY A 364 -26.45 -9.37 18.97
N GLU A 365 -25.28 -8.73 18.82
CA GLU A 365 -25.16 -7.42 18.17
C GLU A 365 -24.82 -7.53 16.68
N ARG A 366 -25.26 -6.56 15.88
CA ARG A 366 -24.90 -6.49 14.45
C ARG A 366 -23.64 -5.66 14.27
N ALA A 367 -22.49 -6.33 14.12
CA ALA A 367 -21.18 -5.70 13.98
C ALA A 367 -20.65 -5.78 12.55
N TYR A 368 -20.17 -4.65 12.03
CA TYR A 368 -19.69 -4.49 10.67
C TYR A 368 -18.28 -3.89 10.65
N ARG A 369 -17.42 -4.38 9.75
CA ARG A 369 -16.13 -3.71 9.48
C ARG A 369 -16.35 -2.54 8.53
N THR A 370 -15.95 -1.36 8.95
CA THR A 370 -16.23 -0.11 8.24
C THR A 370 -14.96 0.64 7.88
N GLU A 371 -14.11 0.94 8.87
CA GLU A 371 -12.93 1.81 8.72
C GLU A 371 -13.25 3.04 7.85
N ASN A 372 -12.30 3.49 7.02
CA ASN A 372 -12.50 4.59 6.08
C ASN A 372 -13.43 4.23 4.91
N HIS A 373 -13.65 2.94 4.63
CA HIS A 373 -14.40 2.49 3.45
C HIS A 373 -15.86 2.94 3.49
N LEU A 374 -16.52 2.84 4.65
CA LEU A 374 -17.91 3.27 4.83
C LEU A 374 -18.07 4.76 4.45
N TRP A 375 -17.23 5.61 5.01
CA TRP A 375 -17.32 7.06 4.85
C TRP A 375 -16.92 7.51 3.45
N THR A 376 -15.83 6.95 2.89
CA THR A 376 -15.40 7.27 1.52
C THR A 376 -16.40 6.77 0.46
N ALA A 377 -17.04 5.62 0.68
CA ALA A 377 -18.10 5.13 -0.22
C ALA A 377 -19.37 5.98 -0.12
N LEU A 378 -19.82 6.32 1.09
CA LEU A 378 -20.97 7.21 1.28
C LEU A 378 -20.71 8.58 0.65
N PHE A 379 -19.53 9.16 0.87
CA PHE A 379 -19.11 10.42 0.26
C PHE A 379 -19.13 10.34 -1.27
N GLY A 380 -18.48 9.32 -1.84
CA GLY A 380 -18.39 9.14 -3.29
C GLY A 380 -19.75 8.92 -3.97
N LEU A 381 -20.66 8.21 -3.32
CA LEU A 381 -22.01 7.97 -3.84
C LEU A 381 -22.93 9.19 -3.68
N LEU A 382 -22.90 9.87 -2.53
CA LEU A 382 -23.77 11.03 -2.28
C LEU A 382 -23.41 12.21 -3.19
N PHE A 383 -22.11 12.41 -3.45
CA PHE A 383 -21.61 13.50 -4.28
C PHE A 383 -21.19 13.04 -5.68
N TRP A 384 -21.72 11.91 -6.16
CA TRP A 384 -21.29 11.30 -7.41
C TRP A 384 -21.28 12.28 -8.59
N ASP A 385 -22.37 13.01 -8.80
CA ASP A 385 -22.48 13.97 -9.91
C ASP A 385 -21.53 15.16 -9.77
N LEU A 386 -21.21 15.58 -8.54
CA LEU A 386 -20.24 16.66 -8.30
C LEU A 386 -18.80 16.20 -8.51
N LEU A 387 -18.54 14.90 -8.32
CA LEU A 387 -17.22 14.29 -8.44
C LEU A 387 -16.94 13.75 -9.85
N GLN A 388 -17.97 13.28 -10.54
CA GLN A 388 -17.88 12.54 -11.81
C GLN A 388 -18.67 13.20 -12.96
N GLY A 389 -19.52 14.18 -12.68
CA GLY A 389 -20.36 14.84 -13.69
C GLY A 389 -19.61 15.91 -14.52
N GLU A 390 -20.30 16.43 -15.53
CA GLU A 390 -19.75 17.36 -16.55
C GLU A 390 -19.15 18.65 -15.96
N ASN A 391 -19.65 19.10 -14.80
CA ASN A 391 -19.18 20.31 -14.12
C ASN A 391 -18.07 20.06 -13.09
N GLY A 392 -17.71 18.79 -12.83
CA GLY A 392 -16.91 18.40 -11.67
C GLY A 392 -15.45 18.02 -11.96
N GLU A 393 -15.11 17.63 -13.19
CA GLU A 393 -13.88 16.88 -13.42
C GLU A 393 -12.97 17.47 -14.52
N THR A 394 -11.99 18.25 -14.10
CA THR A 394 -10.77 18.49 -14.90
C THR A 394 -9.95 17.20 -14.91
N LYS A 395 -9.97 16.48 -16.04
CA LYS A 395 -9.18 15.26 -16.27
C LYS A 395 -7.88 15.66 -16.97
N HIS A 396 -6.72 15.20 -16.51
CA HIS A 396 -5.44 15.57 -17.16
C HIS A 396 -4.82 14.47 -18.00
N ASN A 397 -5.08 13.20 -17.65
CA ASN A 397 -4.65 12.05 -18.43
C ASN A 397 -5.52 10.83 -18.17
N GLN A 398 -5.31 9.79 -18.98
CA GLN A 398 -6.07 8.55 -18.97
C GLN A 398 -5.92 7.69 -17.70
N PHE A 399 -4.96 7.99 -16.83
CA PHE A 399 -4.65 7.22 -15.62
C PHE A 399 -5.11 7.90 -14.32
N GLU A 400 -5.68 9.10 -14.42
CA GLU A 400 -6.19 9.85 -13.28
C GLU A 400 -7.67 9.57 -13.04
N TYR A 401 -7.92 8.87 -11.95
CA TYR A 401 -9.26 8.52 -11.50
C TYR A 401 -9.72 9.31 -10.28
N ARG A 402 -8.80 9.85 -9.47
CA ARG A 402 -9.18 10.68 -8.32
C ARG A 402 -9.53 12.08 -8.82
N PRO A 403 -10.70 12.63 -8.47
CA PRO A 403 -11.07 13.99 -8.87
C PRO A 403 -10.04 15.04 -8.42
N THR A 404 -9.68 15.95 -9.32
CA THR A 404 -8.67 17.00 -9.08
C THR A 404 -9.04 17.90 -7.91
N GLN A 405 -10.34 18.22 -7.76
CA GLN A 405 -10.86 19.06 -6.67
C GLN A 405 -10.63 18.45 -5.26
N LEU A 406 -10.48 17.12 -5.17
CA LEU A 406 -10.12 16.44 -3.91
C LEU A 406 -8.61 16.45 -3.67
N THR A 407 -7.81 16.63 -4.72
CA THR A 407 -6.34 16.66 -4.65
C THR A 407 -5.83 18.07 -4.32
N ASP A 408 -6.47 19.10 -4.88
CA ASP A 408 -6.14 20.51 -4.63
C ASP A 408 -6.90 21.12 -3.43
N GLY A 409 -7.87 20.39 -2.86
CA GLY A 409 -8.66 20.83 -1.71
C GLY A 409 -9.78 21.83 -2.02
N THR A 410 -10.08 22.09 -3.30
CA THR A 410 -11.06 23.10 -3.72
C THR A 410 -12.50 22.61 -3.81
N PHE A 411 -12.74 21.32 -3.54
CA PHE A 411 -14.05 20.68 -3.71
C PHE A 411 -15.19 21.40 -2.99
N PHE A 412 -15.03 21.74 -1.71
CA PHE A 412 -16.09 22.44 -0.98
C PHE A 412 -16.33 23.85 -1.52
N SER A 413 -15.28 24.66 -1.66
CA SER A 413 -15.40 26.06 -2.07
C SER A 413 -16.01 26.24 -3.47
N LYS A 414 -15.82 25.26 -4.37
CA LYS A 414 -16.39 25.29 -5.72
C LYS A 414 -17.84 24.81 -5.79
N ASN A 415 -18.26 23.95 -4.86
CA ASN A 415 -19.55 23.26 -4.93
C ASN A 415 -20.43 23.46 -3.69
N GLU A 416 -20.17 24.49 -2.88
CA GLU A 416 -20.77 24.68 -1.54
C GLU A 416 -22.30 24.52 -1.55
N ALA A 417 -23.01 25.27 -2.38
CA ALA A 417 -24.47 25.21 -2.45
C ALA A 417 -25.00 23.82 -2.85
N ALA A 418 -24.34 23.16 -3.81
CA ALA A 418 -24.75 21.84 -4.27
C ALA A 418 -24.42 20.74 -3.24
N ILE A 419 -23.30 20.87 -2.52
CA ILE A 419 -22.93 19.99 -1.41
C ILE A 419 -23.98 20.08 -0.31
N GLU A 420 -24.33 21.30 0.13
CA GLU A 420 -25.35 21.49 1.16
C GLU A 420 -26.72 20.94 0.74
N GLN A 421 -27.08 21.05 -0.54
CA GLN A 421 -28.30 20.44 -1.09
C GLN A 421 -28.26 18.90 -1.03
N GLN A 422 -27.13 18.26 -1.33
CA GLN A 422 -27.05 16.79 -1.18
C GLN A 422 -27.08 16.38 0.29
N LEU A 423 -26.45 17.17 1.18
CA LEU A 423 -26.46 16.92 2.61
C LEU A 423 -27.87 17.05 3.22
N SER A 424 -28.73 17.95 2.70
CA SER A 424 -30.10 18.09 3.20
C SER A 424 -30.95 16.84 2.96
N LYS A 425 -30.63 16.04 1.95
CA LYS A 425 -31.31 14.76 1.67
C LYS A 425 -31.17 13.73 2.80
N LEU A 426 -30.11 13.86 3.61
CA LEU A 426 -29.96 13.03 4.81
C LEU A 426 -30.98 13.44 5.86
N LEU A 427 -31.22 14.75 6.01
CA LEU A 427 -32.10 15.33 7.03
C LEU A 427 -33.59 15.09 6.70
N ASP A 428 -33.96 15.12 5.42
CA ASP A 428 -35.33 14.89 4.96
C ASP A 428 -35.67 13.39 4.73
N GLY A 429 -34.70 12.50 4.91
CA GLY A 429 -34.87 11.04 4.79
C GLY A 429 -34.87 10.49 3.35
N THR A 430 -34.61 11.32 2.33
CA THR A 430 -34.62 10.89 0.92
C THR A 430 -33.28 10.34 0.42
N ALA A 431 -32.20 10.50 1.21
CA ALA A 431 -30.85 10.12 0.81
C ALA A 431 -30.70 8.65 0.39
N LEU A 432 -31.36 7.71 1.08
CA LEU A 432 -31.19 6.29 0.80
C LEU A 432 -31.63 5.93 -0.62
N GLY A 433 -32.79 6.42 -1.06
CA GLY A 433 -33.28 6.18 -2.43
C GLY A 433 -32.37 6.77 -3.51
N CYS A 434 -31.82 7.97 -3.26
CA CYS A 434 -30.81 8.55 -4.16
C CYS A 434 -29.55 7.68 -4.23
N LEU A 435 -29.02 7.23 -3.09
CA LEU A 435 -27.81 6.41 -3.02
C LEU A 435 -27.99 5.05 -3.70
N GLU A 436 -29.15 4.42 -3.55
CA GLU A 436 -29.47 3.16 -4.23
C GLU A 436 -29.52 3.35 -5.75
N THR A 437 -30.13 4.45 -6.21
CA THR A 437 -30.17 4.80 -7.64
C THR A 437 -28.76 5.02 -8.21
N THR A 438 -27.94 5.82 -7.53
CA THR A 438 -26.55 6.07 -7.94
C THR A 438 -25.72 4.78 -7.94
N TYR A 439 -25.87 3.93 -6.91
CA TYR A 439 -25.16 2.67 -6.82
C TYR A 439 -25.49 1.74 -7.99
N GLN A 440 -26.78 1.61 -8.34
CA GLN A 440 -27.23 0.77 -9.45
C GLN A 440 -26.78 1.30 -10.80
N ALA A 441 -26.86 2.62 -11.02
CA ALA A 441 -26.47 3.25 -12.28
C ALA A 441 -24.97 3.15 -12.57
N HIS A 442 -24.14 3.12 -11.52
CA HIS A 442 -22.68 3.27 -11.65
C HIS A 442 -21.88 2.12 -11.03
N GLU A 443 -22.50 0.98 -10.72
CA GLU A 443 -21.81 -0.14 -10.10
C GLU A 443 -20.52 -0.50 -10.88
N ARG A 444 -19.40 -0.58 -10.17
CA ARG A 444 -18.06 -0.92 -10.72
C ARG A 444 -17.44 0.16 -11.62
N ALA A 445 -18.09 1.32 -11.79
CA ALA A 445 -17.52 2.44 -12.51
C ALA A 445 -16.29 3.00 -11.78
N PRO A 446 -15.19 3.31 -12.47
CA PRO A 446 -14.01 3.87 -11.82
C PRO A 446 -14.31 5.29 -11.30
N ASN A 447 -13.93 5.59 -10.06
CA ASN A 447 -14.22 6.89 -9.42
C ASN A 447 -13.06 7.51 -8.62
N GLY A 448 -12.02 6.73 -8.29
CA GLY A 448 -10.83 7.19 -7.56
C GLY A 448 -11.03 7.71 -6.13
N VAL A 449 -12.24 7.55 -5.57
CA VAL A 449 -12.60 7.94 -4.20
C VAL A 449 -12.71 6.71 -3.30
N PHE A 450 -13.38 5.65 -3.75
CA PHE A 450 -13.57 4.41 -2.99
C PHE A 450 -13.46 3.17 -3.88
N SER A 451 -13.26 2.01 -3.25
CA SER A 451 -13.25 0.72 -3.95
C SER A 451 -14.61 0.05 -3.88
N TRP A 452 -15.16 -0.44 -5.00
CA TRP A 452 -16.41 -1.20 -4.98
C TRP A 452 -16.24 -2.52 -4.21
N ARG A 453 -16.90 -2.63 -3.05
CA ARG A 453 -16.96 -3.86 -2.24
C ARG A 453 -18.39 -4.40 -2.19
N ARG A 454 -18.53 -5.72 -2.19
CA ARG A 454 -19.82 -6.38 -1.95
C ARG A 454 -20.33 -6.01 -0.56
N GLY A 455 -21.61 -5.67 -0.43
CA GLY A 455 -22.22 -5.26 0.84
C GLY A 455 -22.00 -3.80 1.23
N THR A 456 -21.31 -2.99 0.41
CA THR A 456 -21.13 -1.54 0.69
C THR A 456 -22.45 -0.81 0.89
N LEU A 457 -23.44 -1.08 0.04
CA LEU A 457 -24.75 -0.44 0.11
C LEU A 457 -25.49 -0.85 1.39
N ASP A 458 -25.36 -2.10 1.82
CA ASP A 458 -25.96 -2.58 3.08
C ASP A 458 -25.32 -1.89 4.29
N LEU A 459 -23.99 -1.69 4.30
CA LEU A 459 -23.32 -0.93 5.35
C LEU A 459 -23.81 0.53 5.42
N ILE A 460 -23.95 1.18 4.27
CA ILE A 460 -24.46 2.55 4.19
C ILE A 460 -25.91 2.61 4.66
N ARG A 461 -26.73 1.63 4.29
CA ARG A 461 -28.12 1.52 4.75
C ARG A 461 -28.20 1.43 6.27
N GLU A 462 -27.39 0.58 6.89
CA GLU A 462 -27.31 0.45 8.36
C GLU A 462 -26.93 1.78 9.04
N LEU A 463 -25.96 2.51 8.47
CA LEU A 463 -25.57 3.82 8.97
C LEU A 463 -26.72 4.84 8.87
N ILE A 464 -27.42 4.90 7.73
CA ILE A 464 -28.52 5.87 7.52
C ILE A 464 -29.73 5.55 8.39
N LEU A 465 -30.04 4.26 8.59
CA LEU A 465 -31.20 3.83 9.38
C LEU A 465 -31.00 4.03 10.89
N HIS A 466 -29.77 3.90 11.39
CA HIS A 466 -29.50 3.89 12.83
C HIS A 466 -28.62 5.04 13.33
N GLY A 467 -27.94 5.75 12.42
CA GLY A 467 -27.08 6.89 12.73
C GLY A 467 -27.84 8.22 12.75
N SER A 468 -27.26 9.25 13.37
CA SER A 468 -27.79 10.61 13.38
C SER A 468 -27.68 11.25 12.00
N PRO A 469 -28.77 11.64 11.31
CA PRO A 469 -28.69 12.29 10.00
C PRO A 469 -27.88 13.58 10.01
N ALA A 470 -28.03 14.39 11.06
CA ALA A 470 -27.26 15.62 11.25
C ALA A 470 -25.76 15.31 11.46
N GLY A 471 -25.45 14.26 12.23
CA GLY A 471 -24.08 13.83 12.47
C GLY A 471 -23.40 13.31 11.21
N ILE A 472 -24.10 12.47 10.42
CA ILE A 472 -23.61 11.98 9.12
C ILE A 472 -23.32 13.17 8.20
N ALA A 473 -24.25 14.13 8.11
CA ALA A 473 -24.09 15.30 7.26
C ALA A 473 -22.89 16.17 7.69
N ALA A 474 -22.67 16.34 9.00
CA ALA A 474 -21.54 17.08 9.53
C ALA A 474 -20.19 16.42 9.21
N VAL A 475 -20.07 15.10 9.36
CA VAL A 475 -18.87 14.35 8.99
C VAL A 475 -18.58 14.48 7.49
N LEU A 476 -19.59 14.28 6.63
CA LEU A 476 -19.42 14.42 5.17
C LEU A 476 -19.06 15.85 4.76
N ARG A 477 -19.62 16.86 5.41
CA ARG A 477 -19.26 18.28 5.20
C ARG A 477 -17.79 18.53 5.55
N ARG A 478 -17.31 17.98 6.67
CA ARG A 478 -15.89 18.07 7.05
C ARG A 478 -15.00 17.37 6.03
N MET A 479 -15.38 16.19 5.55
CA MET A 479 -14.66 15.50 4.48
C MET A 479 -14.62 16.32 3.19
N ALA A 480 -15.70 17.01 2.83
CA ALA A 480 -15.74 17.88 1.65
C ALA A 480 -14.79 19.08 1.79
N LYS A 481 -14.71 19.67 2.98
CA LYS A 481 -13.79 20.78 3.30
C LYS A 481 -12.33 20.33 3.34
N ASN A 482 -12.08 19.12 3.82
CA ASN A 482 -10.73 18.55 4.00
C ASN A 482 -10.61 17.15 3.37
N PRO A 483 -10.61 17.01 2.03
CA PRO A 483 -10.60 15.71 1.34
C PRO A 483 -9.37 14.84 1.60
N MET A 484 -8.29 15.43 2.12
CA MET A 484 -7.04 14.76 2.46
C MET A 484 -7.04 14.16 3.88
N SER A 485 -8.06 14.44 4.70
CA SER A 485 -8.19 14.00 6.10
C SER A 485 -9.19 12.83 6.24
N ASP A 486 -9.37 12.01 5.20
CA ASP A 486 -10.37 10.94 5.10
C ASP A 486 -9.96 9.62 5.79
N SER A 487 -8.92 9.66 6.64
CA SER A 487 -8.38 8.48 7.31
C SER A 487 -8.50 8.52 8.83
N GLY A 488 -8.60 7.34 9.44
CA GLY A 488 -8.63 7.16 10.89
C GLY A 488 -10.03 6.96 11.45
N PHE A 489 -11.03 6.68 10.62
CA PHE A 489 -12.35 6.31 11.12
C PHE A 489 -12.29 4.97 11.88
N PRO A 490 -13.14 4.77 12.90
CA PRO A 490 -13.13 3.55 13.70
C PRO A 490 -13.31 2.27 12.89
N ASP A 491 -12.67 1.20 13.36
CA ASP A 491 -12.60 -0.08 12.66
C ASP A 491 -13.99 -0.70 12.42
N LEU A 492 -14.86 -0.63 13.43
CA LEU A 492 -16.18 -1.25 13.42
C LEU A 492 -17.31 -0.23 13.59
N MET A 493 -18.44 -0.56 12.96
CA MET A 493 -19.76 0.01 13.27
C MET A 493 -20.62 -1.10 13.86
N VAL A 494 -21.28 -0.82 14.97
CA VAL A 494 -22.06 -1.81 15.72
C VAL A 494 -23.44 -1.25 15.98
N VAL A 495 -24.46 -2.02 15.60
CA VAL A 495 -25.85 -1.72 15.92
C VAL A 495 -26.31 -2.71 16.99
N GLY A 496 -26.44 -2.19 18.20
CA GLY A 496 -26.87 -2.94 19.37
C GLY A 496 -28.19 -2.40 19.94
N PRO A 497 -28.61 -2.90 21.12
CA PRO A 497 -29.86 -2.48 21.78
C PRO A 497 -29.91 -0.99 22.11
N SER A 498 -28.75 -0.38 22.40
CA SER A 498 -28.61 1.05 22.74
C SER A 498 -28.49 1.97 21.52
N GLY A 499 -28.61 1.43 20.30
CA GLY A 499 -28.44 2.16 19.06
C GLY A 499 -27.10 1.90 18.37
N LEU A 500 -26.75 2.78 17.43
CA LEU A 500 -25.52 2.70 16.64
C LEU A 500 -24.34 3.31 17.41
N ARG A 501 -23.22 2.59 17.43
CA ARG A 501 -21.92 3.10 17.91
C ARG A 501 -20.79 2.63 17.02
N PHE A 502 -19.66 3.29 17.14
CA PHE A 502 -18.42 2.91 16.48
C PHE A 502 -17.42 2.35 17.49
N VAL A 503 -16.63 1.38 17.08
CA VAL A 503 -15.62 0.73 17.93
C VAL A 503 -14.27 0.75 17.26
N GLU A 504 -13.28 1.34 17.95
CA GLU A 504 -11.87 1.30 17.61
C GLU A 504 -11.19 0.17 18.38
N VAL A 505 -10.54 -0.76 17.68
CA VAL A 505 -9.94 -1.95 18.27
C VAL A 505 -8.43 -1.73 18.47
N LYS A 506 -7.93 -2.08 19.66
CA LYS A 506 -6.51 -1.99 20.01
C LYS A 506 -6.00 -3.28 20.62
N ALA A 507 -5.13 -4.00 19.91
CA ALA A 507 -4.48 -5.17 20.46
C ALA A 507 -3.31 -4.79 21.39
N GLU A 508 -2.76 -5.78 22.10
CA GLU A 508 -1.60 -5.58 22.97
C GLU A 508 -0.42 -4.96 22.20
N GLY A 509 0.11 -3.84 22.70
CA GLY A 509 1.19 -3.08 22.06
C GLY A 509 0.72 -1.98 21.10
N ASP A 510 -0.55 -1.99 20.67
CA ASP A 510 -1.09 -0.96 19.79
C ASP A 510 -1.27 0.38 20.50
N GLN A 511 -1.09 1.46 19.75
CA GLN A 511 -1.35 2.83 20.19
C GLN A 511 -2.43 3.46 19.32
N ILE A 512 -3.19 4.38 19.90
CA ILE A 512 -4.12 5.23 19.14
C ILE A 512 -3.29 6.23 18.33
N ARG A 513 -3.53 6.30 17.02
CA ARG A 513 -2.89 7.25 16.13
C ARG A 513 -3.60 8.61 16.22
N ARG A 514 -2.90 9.69 15.84
CA ARG A 514 -3.46 11.05 15.97
C ARG A 514 -4.67 11.29 15.06
N ASN A 515 -4.59 10.87 13.81
CA ASN A 515 -5.72 10.94 12.88
C ASN A 515 -6.92 10.15 13.41
N GLN A 516 -6.72 8.99 14.04
CA GLN A 516 -7.80 8.24 14.71
C GLN A 516 -8.44 9.05 15.84
N LEU A 517 -7.64 9.64 16.71
CA LEU A 517 -8.16 10.47 17.80
C LEU A 517 -8.95 11.69 17.28
N LEU A 518 -8.50 12.32 16.20
CA LEU A 518 -9.27 13.40 15.58
C LEU A 518 -10.62 12.93 15.07
N GLN A 519 -10.67 11.80 14.36
CA GLN A 519 -11.95 11.28 13.88
C GLN A 519 -12.86 10.88 15.03
N ILE A 520 -12.34 10.24 16.08
CA ILE A 520 -13.10 9.91 17.29
C ILE A 520 -13.73 11.19 17.88
N GLN A 521 -12.94 12.24 18.11
CA GLN A 521 -13.46 13.49 18.68
C GLN A 521 -14.48 14.19 17.79
N VAL A 522 -14.27 14.17 16.48
CA VAL A 522 -15.23 14.72 15.51
C VAL A 522 -16.53 13.93 15.60
N MET A 523 -16.47 12.60 15.56
CA MET A 523 -17.65 11.76 15.61
C MET A 523 -18.42 11.93 16.94
N GLU A 524 -17.72 11.98 18.07
CA GLU A 524 -18.31 12.26 19.38
C GLU A 524 -19.01 13.63 19.42
N LYS A 525 -18.35 14.68 18.89
CA LYS A 525 -18.91 16.03 18.83
C LYS A 525 -20.18 16.09 17.97
N GLU A 526 -20.22 15.33 16.88
CA GLU A 526 -21.36 15.25 15.97
C GLU A 526 -22.44 14.23 16.42
N GLY A 527 -22.31 13.70 17.65
CA GLY A 527 -23.34 12.91 18.33
C GLY A 527 -23.26 11.40 18.13
N PHE A 528 -22.16 10.87 17.61
CA PHE A 528 -21.93 9.42 17.56
C PHE A 528 -21.27 8.92 18.84
N ALA A 529 -21.76 7.80 19.36
CA ALA A 529 -21.03 7.05 20.37
C ALA A 529 -19.81 6.37 19.74
N VAL A 530 -18.63 6.58 20.33
CA VAL A 530 -17.39 5.92 19.90
C VAL A 530 -16.71 5.29 21.10
N GLU A 531 -16.42 3.99 21.00
CA GLU A 531 -15.78 3.20 22.03
C GLU A 531 -14.39 2.75 21.57
N ILE A 532 -13.44 2.72 22.50
CA ILE A 532 -12.16 2.06 22.28
C ILE A 532 -12.22 0.74 23.02
N VAL A 533 -11.89 -0.36 22.33
CA VAL A 533 -11.83 -1.69 22.93
C VAL A 533 -10.41 -2.20 22.87
N ARG A 534 -9.88 -2.62 24.02
CA ARG A 534 -8.59 -3.27 24.12
C ARG A 534 -8.73 -4.77 24.09
N VAL A 535 -7.93 -5.44 23.27
CA VAL A 535 -7.89 -6.89 23.20
C VAL A 535 -6.73 -7.41 24.03
N GLN A 536 -7.04 -8.30 24.95
CA GLN A 536 -6.07 -9.14 25.64
C GLN A 536 -6.16 -10.55 25.06
N TRP A 537 -5.03 -11.05 24.57
CA TRP A 537 -4.95 -12.38 24.00
C TRP A 537 -4.85 -13.44 25.10
N ILE A 538 -5.77 -14.38 25.13
CA ILE A 538 -5.76 -15.54 26.03
C ILE A 538 -5.68 -16.84 25.22
N ALA A 539 -5.37 -17.95 25.86
CA ALA A 539 -5.74 -19.24 25.31
C ALA A 539 -7.12 -19.55 25.88
N ASP A 540 -8.13 -19.53 25.03
CA ASP A 540 -9.53 -19.75 25.43
C ASP A 540 -9.80 -21.27 25.45
N PRO A 541 -10.16 -21.83 26.62
CA PRO A 541 -10.42 -23.27 26.74
C PRO A 541 -11.67 -23.73 25.97
N ASP A 542 -12.61 -22.81 25.74
CA ASP A 542 -13.88 -23.09 25.06
C ASP A 542 -13.78 -22.86 23.55
N GLN A 543 -12.62 -22.41 23.07
CA GLN A 543 -12.39 -22.17 21.66
C GLN A 543 -12.52 -23.47 20.86
N ALA A 544 -13.47 -23.49 19.92
CA ALA A 544 -13.58 -24.55 18.95
C ALA A 544 -12.43 -24.47 17.93
N TYR A 545 -11.82 -25.60 17.65
CA TYR A 545 -10.80 -25.78 16.62
C TYR A 545 -11.29 -26.79 15.59
N VAL A 546 -10.95 -26.56 14.33
CA VAL A 546 -11.13 -27.57 13.28
C VAL A 546 -9.76 -27.85 12.67
N VAL A 547 -9.23 -29.02 12.99
CA VAL A 547 -7.93 -29.47 12.51
C VAL A 547 -8.13 -30.10 11.15
N VAL A 548 -7.48 -29.55 10.12
CA VAL A 548 -7.64 -29.93 8.72
C VAL A 548 -6.31 -30.34 8.15
N ASP A 549 -6.35 -31.36 7.33
CA ASP A 549 -5.27 -31.79 6.45
C ASP A 549 -5.84 -32.02 5.04
N VAL A 550 -5.07 -31.70 4.01
CA VAL A 550 -5.47 -31.89 2.61
C VAL A 550 -4.40 -32.59 1.79
N GLU A 551 -4.84 -33.56 1.00
CA GLU A 551 -4.02 -34.13 -0.07
C GLU A 551 -4.30 -33.41 -1.38
N THR A 552 -3.26 -33.24 -2.22
CA THR A 552 -3.35 -32.35 -3.37
C THR A 552 -2.64 -32.91 -4.60
N THR A 553 -3.00 -32.42 -5.79
CA THR A 553 -2.34 -32.80 -7.05
C THR A 553 -0.93 -32.20 -7.21
N GLY A 554 -0.37 -31.53 -6.20
CA GLY A 554 0.95 -30.89 -6.22
C GLY A 554 1.05 -29.67 -5.28
N GLY A 555 2.24 -29.11 -5.07
CA GLY A 555 2.50 -28.22 -3.93
C GLY A 555 2.11 -26.73 -4.04
N ARG A 556 1.31 -26.31 -5.04
CA ARG A 556 0.94 -24.88 -5.23
C ARG A 556 -0.56 -24.71 -5.46
N ALA A 557 -1.28 -24.15 -4.49
CA ALA A 557 -2.74 -23.94 -4.53
C ALA A 557 -3.26 -23.21 -5.78
N ALA A 558 -2.52 -22.20 -6.26
CA ALA A 558 -2.89 -21.45 -7.46
C ALA A 558 -2.96 -22.33 -8.73
N HIS A 559 -2.19 -23.42 -8.78
CA HIS A 559 -2.03 -24.27 -9.96
C HIS A 559 -2.44 -25.73 -9.75
N HIS A 560 -2.74 -26.17 -8.54
CA HIS A 560 -3.07 -27.56 -8.19
C HIS A 560 -4.43 -27.61 -7.49
N ARG A 561 -4.96 -28.82 -7.28
CA ARG A 561 -6.30 -29.07 -6.77
C ARG A 561 -6.26 -30.02 -5.57
N VAL A 562 -7.29 -30.00 -4.74
CA VAL A 562 -7.45 -30.91 -3.60
C VAL A 562 -7.98 -32.27 -4.07
N THR A 563 -7.44 -33.36 -3.53
CA THR A 563 -7.82 -34.76 -3.82
C THR A 563 -8.40 -35.51 -2.62
N GLU A 564 -8.11 -35.07 -1.40
CA GLU A 564 -8.73 -35.58 -0.17
C GLU A 564 -8.78 -34.45 0.86
N ILE A 565 -9.85 -34.41 1.66
CA ILE A 565 -9.94 -33.57 2.86
C ILE A 565 -10.17 -34.49 4.05
N GLY A 566 -9.40 -34.26 5.11
CA GLY A 566 -9.64 -34.83 6.42
C GLY A 566 -9.69 -33.71 7.45
N ALA A 567 -10.72 -33.72 8.29
CA ALA A 567 -10.85 -32.75 9.35
C ALA A 567 -11.44 -33.35 10.61
N VAL A 568 -11.02 -32.83 11.77
CA VAL A 568 -11.59 -33.17 13.08
C VAL A 568 -11.92 -31.89 13.83
N LYS A 569 -13.12 -31.85 14.41
CA LYS A 569 -13.60 -30.74 15.23
C LYS A 569 -13.26 -31.03 16.67
N VAL A 570 -12.55 -30.10 17.30
CA VAL A 570 -12.08 -30.17 18.68
C VAL A 570 -12.73 -29.07 19.49
N VAL A 571 -13.45 -29.43 20.55
CA VAL A 571 -14.08 -28.51 21.50
C VAL A 571 -13.71 -28.98 22.91
N GLU A 572 -13.34 -28.05 23.79
CA GLU A 572 -12.86 -28.37 25.15
C GLU A 572 -11.72 -29.42 25.15
N GLY A 573 -10.87 -29.37 24.14
CA GLY A 573 -9.77 -30.32 23.94
C GLY A 573 -10.18 -31.73 23.52
N LYS A 574 -11.47 -32.02 23.27
CA LYS A 574 -11.98 -33.32 22.83
C LYS A 574 -12.41 -33.28 21.37
N VAL A 575 -12.15 -34.35 20.61
CA VAL A 575 -12.71 -34.51 19.27
C VAL A 575 -14.22 -34.77 19.40
N VAL A 576 -15.04 -33.88 18.84
CA VAL A 576 -16.50 -33.95 18.92
C VAL A 576 -17.15 -34.32 17.57
N ASP A 577 -16.44 -34.14 16.46
CA ASP A 577 -16.94 -34.46 15.12
C ASP A 577 -15.79 -34.67 14.12
N THR A 578 -16.05 -35.35 13.00
CA THR A 578 -15.07 -35.61 11.94
C THR A 578 -15.66 -35.45 10.54
N PHE A 579 -14.88 -34.90 9.62
CA PHE A 579 -15.24 -34.77 8.21
C PHE A 579 -14.15 -35.42 7.35
N SER A 580 -14.52 -36.30 6.42
CA SER A 580 -13.56 -36.92 5.50
C SER A 580 -14.19 -37.22 4.16
N THR A 581 -13.50 -36.85 3.07
CA THR A 581 -13.96 -37.15 1.72
C THR A 581 -12.79 -37.16 0.73
N LEU A 582 -12.83 -38.07 -0.24
CA LEU A 582 -12.05 -37.95 -1.46
C LEU A 582 -12.70 -36.89 -2.36
N LEU A 583 -11.91 -36.23 -3.19
CA LEU A 583 -12.39 -35.21 -4.12
C LEU A 583 -11.91 -35.47 -5.53
N ASN A 584 -12.82 -35.30 -6.49
CA ASN A 584 -12.46 -35.23 -7.89
C ASN A 584 -11.78 -33.88 -8.17
N PRO A 585 -10.47 -33.84 -8.49
CA PRO A 585 -9.74 -32.60 -8.72
C PRO A 585 -10.00 -32.01 -10.12
N GLU A 586 -10.78 -32.69 -10.96
CA GLU A 586 -11.06 -32.35 -12.37
C GLU A 586 -9.79 -32.22 -13.22
N ARG A 587 -8.78 -33.02 -12.89
CA ARG A 587 -7.48 -33.08 -13.58
C ARG A 587 -6.75 -34.38 -13.24
N THR A 588 -5.77 -34.72 -14.06
CA THR A 588 -4.89 -35.86 -13.79
C THR A 588 -3.99 -35.61 -12.57
N ILE A 589 -3.87 -36.63 -11.72
CA ILE A 589 -2.94 -36.67 -10.59
C ILE A 589 -1.55 -37.13 -11.07
N PRO A 590 -0.48 -36.35 -10.87
CA PRO A 590 0.87 -36.77 -11.27
C PRO A 590 1.33 -38.05 -10.55
N ARG A 591 2.04 -38.95 -11.26
CA ARG A 591 2.51 -40.24 -10.71
C ARG A 591 3.37 -40.13 -9.45
N ASN A 592 4.13 -39.05 -9.29
CA ASN A 592 4.90 -38.81 -8.07
C ASN A 592 4.00 -38.49 -6.86
N ILE A 593 2.85 -37.85 -7.08
CA ILE A 593 1.84 -37.58 -6.04
C ILE A 593 1.11 -38.86 -5.69
N THR A 594 0.64 -39.63 -6.68
CA THR A 594 -0.01 -40.93 -6.41
C THR A 594 0.88 -41.89 -5.62
N ARG A 595 2.21 -41.87 -5.87
CA ARG A 595 3.17 -42.65 -5.07
C ARG A 595 3.34 -42.15 -3.64
N LEU A 596 3.15 -40.85 -3.42
CA LEU A 596 3.29 -40.22 -2.10
C LEU A 596 2.03 -40.45 -1.25
N THR A 597 0.85 -40.23 -1.83
CA THR A 597 -0.43 -40.19 -1.10
C THR A 597 -1.24 -41.49 -1.25
N GLY A 598 -0.90 -42.33 -2.22
CA GLY A 598 -1.69 -43.51 -2.58
C GLY A 598 -2.97 -43.20 -3.37
N ILE A 599 -3.31 -41.91 -3.59
CA ILE A 599 -4.54 -41.51 -4.29
C ILE A 599 -4.32 -41.54 -5.81
N SER A 600 -5.02 -42.44 -6.49
CA SER A 600 -5.00 -42.56 -7.96
C SER A 600 -6.19 -41.89 -8.63
N ASP A 601 -6.05 -41.54 -9.91
CA ASP A 601 -7.14 -40.98 -10.73
C ASP A 601 -8.43 -41.83 -10.65
N GLU A 602 -8.32 -43.16 -10.59
CA GLU A 602 -9.47 -44.07 -10.51
C GLU A 602 -10.25 -43.94 -9.18
N MET A 603 -9.57 -43.64 -8.08
CA MET A 603 -10.21 -43.49 -6.76
C MET A 603 -11.06 -42.23 -6.70
N VAL A 604 -10.61 -41.16 -7.35
CA VAL A 604 -11.25 -39.83 -7.29
C VAL A 604 -12.21 -39.58 -8.45
N LYS A 605 -12.24 -40.47 -9.45
CA LYS A 605 -13.05 -40.30 -10.67
C LYS A 605 -14.53 -40.06 -10.39
N ASN A 606 -15.10 -40.83 -9.45
CA ASN A 606 -16.50 -40.75 -9.03
C ASN A 606 -16.68 -40.05 -7.67
N ALA A 607 -15.60 -39.50 -7.10
CA ALA A 607 -15.67 -38.73 -5.87
C ALA A 607 -16.35 -37.37 -6.13
N PRO A 608 -16.97 -36.74 -5.11
CA PRO A 608 -17.58 -35.43 -5.29
C PRO A 608 -16.53 -34.37 -5.65
N LYS A 609 -16.96 -33.34 -6.37
CA LYS A 609 -16.17 -32.12 -6.59
C LYS A 609 -16.20 -31.28 -5.33
N PHE A 610 -15.19 -30.40 -5.16
CA PHE A 610 -15.20 -29.45 -4.05
C PHE A 610 -16.47 -28.60 -4.01
N SER A 611 -17.01 -28.21 -5.16
CA SER A 611 -18.25 -27.42 -5.26
C SER A 611 -19.49 -28.12 -4.71
N GLU A 612 -19.49 -29.46 -4.66
CA GLU A 612 -20.61 -30.26 -4.16
C GLU A 612 -20.56 -30.39 -2.62
N ILE A 613 -19.37 -30.29 -2.02
CA ILE A 613 -19.18 -30.39 -0.56
C ILE A 613 -18.94 -29.04 0.13
N SER A 614 -18.75 -27.96 -0.63
CA SER A 614 -18.32 -26.65 -0.12
C SER A 614 -19.23 -26.08 0.96
N GLY A 615 -20.55 -26.27 0.84
CA GLY A 615 -21.53 -25.88 1.85
C GLY A 615 -21.35 -26.65 3.15
N SER A 616 -21.35 -27.99 3.06
CA SER A 616 -21.19 -28.89 4.22
C SER A 616 -19.85 -28.68 4.94
N PHE A 617 -18.76 -28.48 4.21
CA PHE A 617 -17.46 -28.22 4.82
C PHE A 617 -17.41 -26.85 5.51
N ARG A 618 -18.04 -25.82 4.91
CA ARG A 618 -18.16 -24.49 5.53
C ARG A 618 -18.94 -24.56 6.83
N GLU A 619 -20.03 -25.31 6.85
CA GLU A 619 -20.87 -25.54 8.03
C GLU A 619 -20.11 -26.31 9.12
N PHE A 620 -19.39 -27.38 8.74
CA PHE A 620 -18.55 -28.15 9.66
C PHE A 620 -17.51 -27.27 10.36
N VAL A 621 -16.79 -26.46 9.57
CA VAL A 621 -15.80 -25.50 10.08
C VAL A 621 -16.45 -24.44 10.98
N GLY A 622 -17.62 -23.92 10.60
CA GLY A 622 -18.32 -22.88 11.36
C GLY A 622 -17.41 -21.69 11.66
N ASP A 623 -17.39 -21.22 12.91
CA ASP A 623 -16.51 -20.15 13.39
C ASP A 623 -15.28 -20.66 14.16
N ALA A 624 -14.95 -21.95 13.99
CA ALA A 624 -13.78 -22.54 14.62
C ALA A 624 -12.46 -21.99 14.05
N VAL A 625 -11.40 -22.03 14.86
CA VAL A 625 -10.03 -21.77 14.42
C VAL A 625 -9.59 -22.91 13.50
N PHE A 626 -9.12 -22.58 12.29
CA PHE A 626 -8.59 -23.55 11.35
C PHE A 626 -7.18 -23.95 11.78
N VAL A 627 -6.99 -25.21 12.17
CA VAL A 627 -5.70 -25.73 12.62
C VAL A 627 -5.16 -26.65 11.54
N ALA A 628 -3.86 -26.59 11.29
CA ALA A 628 -3.19 -27.50 10.37
C ALA A 628 -1.73 -27.63 10.75
N HIS A 629 -1.09 -28.72 10.31
CA HIS A 629 0.33 -28.89 10.57
C HIS A 629 1.15 -27.83 9.84
N ASN A 630 0.79 -27.55 8.58
CA ASN A 630 1.28 -26.41 7.83
C ASN A 630 0.12 -25.53 7.37
N ALA A 631 -0.44 -24.71 8.27
CA ALA A 631 -1.63 -23.93 7.98
C ALA A 631 -1.54 -23.05 6.72
N SER A 632 -0.36 -22.56 6.34
CA SER A 632 -0.19 -21.80 5.10
C SER A 632 -0.49 -22.62 3.83
N PHE A 633 -0.24 -23.93 3.88
CA PHE A 633 -0.48 -24.88 2.82
C PHE A 633 -1.97 -25.27 2.80
N ASP A 634 -2.47 -25.92 3.84
CA ASP A 634 -3.81 -26.50 3.89
C ASP A 634 -4.90 -25.44 3.74
N HIS A 635 -4.81 -24.34 4.52
CA HIS A 635 -5.74 -23.23 4.42
C HIS A 635 -5.67 -22.57 3.04
N GLY A 636 -4.47 -22.47 2.47
CA GLY A 636 -4.23 -21.92 1.14
C GLY A 636 -4.97 -22.68 0.04
N PHE A 637 -4.97 -24.01 0.09
CA PHE A 637 -5.69 -24.87 -0.86
C PHE A 637 -7.20 -24.74 -0.72
N ILE A 638 -7.74 -24.84 0.50
CA ILE A 638 -9.17 -24.68 0.76
C ILE A 638 -9.64 -23.30 0.29
N ARG A 639 -8.91 -22.24 0.64
CA ARG A 639 -9.22 -20.86 0.23
C ARG A 639 -9.23 -20.71 -1.30
N ASP A 640 -8.29 -21.33 -2.00
CA ASP A 640 -8.22 -21.25 -3.45
C ASP A 640 -9.34 -22.05 -4.14
N GLU A 641 -9.79 -23.17 -3.56
CA GLU A 641 -10.99 -23.88 -4.05
C GLU A 641 -12.26 -23.01 -3.89
N TYR A 642 -12.46 -22.34 -2.75
CA TYR A 642 -13.56 -21.36 -2.61
C TYR A 642 -13.44 -20.18 -3.59
N ARG A 643 -12.21 -19.65 -3.78
CA ARG A 643 -11.98 -18.54 -4.71
C ARG A 643 -12.36 -18.91 -6.15
N ARG A 644 -12.14 -20.15 -6.57
CA ARG A 644 -12.53 -20.65 -7.91
C ARG A 644 -14.04 -20.62 -8.14
N MET A 645 -14.82 -20.73 -7.08
CA MET A 645 -16.28 -20.60 -7.11
C MET A 645 -16.77 -19.16 -6.94
N GLY A 646 -15.87 -18.18 -6.88
CA GLY A 646 -16.22 -16.79 -6.60
C GLY A 646 -16.56 -16.52 -5.14
N GLU A 647 -16.27 -17.45 -4.24
CA GLU A 647 -16.50 -17.33 -2.80
C GLU A 647 -15.21 -16.97 -2.04
N ASN A 648 -15.37 -16.37 -0.87
CA ASN A 648 -14.26 -16.14 0.04
C ASN A 648 -14.33 -17.15 1.20
N PHE A 649 -13.16 -17.66 1.59
CA PHE A 649 -12.99 -18.49 2.78
C PHE A 649 -11.82 -17.95 3.59
N ARG A 650 -12.13 -17.45 4.78
CA ARG A 650 -11.16 -16.91 5.72
C ARG A 650 -11.56 -17.35 7.12
N ARG A 651 -10.58 -17.92 7.82
CA ARG A 651 -10.67 -18.34 9.22
C ARG A 651 -9.37 -17.97 9.91
N PRO A 652 -9.40 -17.67 11.22
CA PRO A 652 -8.18 -17.63 12.03
C PRO A 652 -7.44 -18.95 11.88
N THR A 653 -6.12 -18.92 11.85
CA THR A 653 -5.31 -20.12 11.61
C THR A 653 -4.32 -20.37 12.73
N LEU A 654 -4.16 -21.64 13.11
CA LEU A 654 -3.08 -22.08 14.00
C LEU A 654 -2.22 -23.11 13.29
N CYS A 655 -0.93 -22.81 13.13
CA CYS A 655 0.04 -23.70 12.49
C CYS A 655 0.79 -24.50 13.55
N THR A 656 0.62 -25.83 13.59
CA THR A 656 1.27 -26.64 14.64
C THR A 656 2.79 -26.70 14.48
N VAL A 657 3.36 -26.57 13.27
CA VAL A 657 4.83 -26.43 13.11
C VAL A 657 5.36 -25.20 13.85
N VAL A 658 4.70 -24.05 13.69
CA VAL A 658 5.14 -22.78 14.29
C VAL A 658 4.96 -22.82 15.80
N THR A 659 3.80 -23.28 16.29
CA THR A 659 3.53 -23.34 17.72
C THR A 659 4.34 -24.43 18.42
N MET A 660 4.60 -25.58 17.80
CA MET A 660 5.49 -26.60 18.36
C MET A 660 6.93 -26.09 18.48
N ARG A 661 7.46 -25.35 17.48
CA ARG A 661 8.78 -24.71 17.60
C ARG A 661 8.85 -23.72 18.76
N ARG A 662 7.76 -22.99 18.99
CA ARG A 662 7.67 -22.00 20.07
C ARG A 662 7.61 -22.66 21.46
N PHE A 663 6.74 -23.65 21.64
CA PHE A 663 6.47 -24.25 22.96
C PHE A 663 7.33 -25.48 23.30
N PHE A 664 7.93 -26.11 22.29
CA PHE A 664 8.81 -27.27 22.41
C PHE A 664 10.06 -27.07 21.53
N PRO A 665 10.93 -26.10 21.85
CA PRO A 665 12.14 -25.80 21.07
C PRO A 665 13.19 -26.91 21.19
N GLY A 666 14.09 -27.02 20.19
CA GLY A 666 15.28 -27.89 20.25
C GLY A 666 15.13 -29.28 19.63
N LEU A 667 14.00 -29.58 18.98
CA LEU A 667 13.82 -30.87 18.28
C LEU A 667 14.56 -30.88 16.94
N SER A 668 15.07 -32.05 16.54
CA SER A 668 15.82 -32.24 15.29
C SER A 668 14.98 -32.08 14.02
N SER A 669 13.68 -32.34 14.11
CA SER A 669 12.71 -32.18 13.03
C SER A 669 11.34 -31.81 13.60
N TYR A 670 10.61 -30.97 12.86
CA TYR A 670 9.23 -30.56 13.18
C TYR A 670 8.22 -31.09 12.15
N SER A 671 8.57 -32.09 11.35
CA SER A 671 7.60 -32.80 10.51
C SER A 671 6.59 -33.58 11.37
N LEU A 672 5.37 -33.76 10.86
CA LEU A 672 4.30 -34.48 11.55
C LEU A 672 4.75 -35.87 12.03
N ALA A 673 5.37 -36.66 11.17
CA ALA A 673 5.88 -37.99 11.50
C ALA A 673 6.94 -37.97 12.63
N SER A 674 7.88 -37.02 12.59
CA SER A 674 8.90 -36.89 13.65
C SER A 674 8.28 -36.47 14.99
N LEU A 675 7.36 -35.51 14.98
CA LEU A 675 6.73 -35.02 16.20
C LEU A 675 5.80 -36.07 16.83
N THR A 676 4.99 -36.74 16.02
CA THR A 676 4.08 -37.80 16.49
C THR A 676 4.87 -38.96 17.09
N THR A 677 5.98 -39.37 16.47
CA THR A 677 6.92 -40.35 17.04
C THR A 677 7.49 -39.86 18.38
N HIS A 678 8.01 -38.63 18.44
CA HIS A 678 8.62 -38.07 19.65
C HIS A 678 7.64 -37.99 20.84
N PHE A 679 6.40 -37.59 20.59
CA PHE A 679 5.36 -37.42 21.61
C PHE A 679 4.47 -38.65 21.80
N SER A 680 4.79 -39.78 21.15
CA SER A 680 4.00 -41.03 21.22
C SER A 680 2.52 -40.84 20.83
N ILE A 681 2.26 -40.02 19.81
CA ILE A 681 0.93 -39.79 19.25
C ILE A 681 0.69 -40.80 18.12
N PRO A 682 -0.44 -41.53 18.11
CA PRO A 682 -0.74 -42.47 17.04
C PRO A 682 -0.81 -41.80 15.66
N LEU A 683 -0.08 -42.37 14.70
CA LEU A 683 -0.11 -42.03 13.27
C LEU A 683 -0.18 -43.34 12.48
N GLU A 684 -1.39 -43.87 12.29
CA GLU A 684 -1.61 -45.21 11.73
C GLU A 684 -1.23 -45.31 10.25
N THR A 685 -1.71 -44.37 9.43
CA THR A 685 -1.42 -44.30 7.99
C THR A 685 -1.05 -42.88 7.61
N HIS A 686 0.24 -42.62 7.45
CA HIS A 686 0.73 -41.31 7.01
C HIS A 686 0.31 -41.03 5.56
N HIS A 687 -0.05 -39.78 5.24
CA HIS A 687 -0.62 -39.35 3.95
C HIS A 687 -2.05 -39.83 3.67
N ARG A 688 -2.82 -40.02 4.74
CA ARG A 688 -4.28 -40.06 4.68
C ARG A 688 -4.81 -38.89 5.47
N ALA A 689 -5.58 -38.02 4.83
CA ALA A 689 -5.88 -36.71 5.36
C ALA A 689 -6.55 -36.76 6.76
N LEU A 690 -7.49 -37.70 6.99
CA LEU A 690 -8.14 -37.82 8.30
C LEU A 690 -7.18 -38.33 9.40
N CYS A 691 -6.26 -39.23 9.06
CA CYS A 691 -5.26 -39.74 10.00
C CYS A 691 -4.30 -38.63 10.42
N ASP A 692 -3.81 -37.85 9.44
CA ASP A 692 -2.89 -36.74 9.68
C ASP A 692 -3.58 -35.60 10.45
N ALA A 693 -4.87 -35.33 10.19
CA ALA A 693 -5.69 -34.40 10.97
C ALA A 693 -5.86 -34.85 12.44
N LYS A 694 -6.13 -36.13 12.70
CA LYS A 694 -6.22 -36.70 14.06
C LYS A 694 -4.89 -36.59 14.81
N ALA A 695 -3.78 -36.93 14.15
CA ALA A 695 -2.46 -36.82 14.75
C ALA A 695 -2.10 -35.36 15.07
N THR A 696 -2.44 -34.44 14.15
CA THR A 696 -2.29 -32.99 14.36
C THR A 696 -3.16 -32.48 15.52
N ALA A 697 -4.35 -33.05 15.73
CA ALA A 697 -5.18 -32.73 16.90
C ALA A 697 -4.53 -33.15 18.22
N GLY A 698 -3.81 -34.28 18.24
CA GLY A 698 -2.98 -34.67 19.38
C GLY A 698 -1.87 -33.64 19.66
N LEU A 699 -1.19 -33.13 18.63
CA LEU A 699 -0.21 -32.05 18.80
C LEU A 699 -0.87 -30.77 19.35
N LEU A 700 -2.06 -30.42 18.84
CA LEU A 700 -2.84 -29.27 19.31
C LEU A 700 -3.18 -29.38 20.81
N GLN A 701 -3.54 -30.56 21.30
CA GLN A 701 -3.79 -30.78 22.73
C GLN A 701 -2.53 -30.48 23.58
N LEU A 702 -1.35 -30.95 23.15
CA LEU A 702 -0.09 -30.65 23.83
C LEU A 702 0.23 -29.14 23.82
N ILE A 703 0.05 -28.50 22.67
CA ILE A 703 0.22 -27.06 22.50
C ILE A 703 -0.71 -26.30 23.45
N ASN A 704 -1.99 -26.61 23.45
CA ASN A 704 -2.98 -25.96 24.31
C ASN A 704 -2.64 -26.18 25.80
N GLY A 705 -2.20 -27.38 26.18
CA GLY A 705 -1.70 -27.63 27.53
C GLY A 705 -0.54 -26.71 27.96
N LYS A 706 0.38 -26.38 27.05
CA LYS A 706 1.44 -25.38 27.29
C LYS A 706 0.93 -23.94 27.26
N ARG A 707 0.08 -23.59 26.30
CA ARG A 707 -0.54 -22.25 26.16
C ARG A 707 -1.27 -21.84 27.44
N MET A 708 -2.01 -22.77 28.03
CA MET A 708 -2.75 -22.55 29.29
C MET A 708 -1.82 -22.42 30.51
N ARG A 709 -0.73 -23.19 30.58
CA ARG A 709 0.24 -23.16 31.71
C ARG A 709 1.22 -22.00 31.65
N GLY A 710 1.52 -21.48 30.46
CA GLY A 710 2.53 -20.43 30.25
C GLY A 710 2.21 -19.09 30.93
N LYS A 711 0.96 -18.85 31.38
CA LYS A 711 0.56 -17.62 32.07
C LYS A 711 0.47 -17.70 33.59
N SER A 712 0.37 -18.90 34.18
CA SER A 712 0.40 -19.05 35.65
C SER A 712 1.74 -18.62 36.27
N ASN A 713 2.84 -18.63 35.51
CA ASN A 713 4.17 -18.18 35.98
C ASN A 713 4.48 -16.70 35.68
N ALA A 714 3.52 -15.92 35.16
CA ALA A 714 3.70 -14.50 34.88
C ALA A 714 2.94 -13.57 35.87
N SER A 715 2.35 -14.17 36.91
CA SER A 715 1.53 -13.48 37.92
C SER A 715 2.15 -13.49 39.33
N ASP A 716 3.37 -14.03 39.48
CA ASP A 716 4.12 -14.08 40.75
C ASP A 716 5.34 -13.15 40.71
#